data_AF-A0A7J6XNB5-F1
#
_entry.id   AF-A0A7J6XNB5-F1
#
_cell.length_a   1.000
_cell.length_b   1.000
_cell.length_c   1.000
_cell.angle_alpha   90.00
_cell.angle_beta   90.00
_cell.angle_gamma   90.00
#
_symmetry.space_group_name_H-M   'P 1'
#
loop_
_entity.id
_entity.type
_entity.pdbx_description
1 polymer ?
#
loop_
_entity_poly.entity_id
_entity_poly.type
_entity_poly.pdbx_seq_one_letter_code
_entity_poly.pdbx_strand_id
1 'polypeptide(L)'
;MWRCCGRSHVASLRRRWALTASPTGVAVWLHGAPTVPPCECHAQRHWDCGTKKPRVSFGASGTCWPQLGGVSGMLHSTGVVMAPRSGIPGDGSDAATRRGVEGTQQPKWTMGSSVEDILLEGSTLSTDMKLNDFLRNYFGGTAAVDEDHNVTMQVFVQEPDAYVQDQQLLRIIFNLTEYQEMKRELDGMKILLEDITKLHHESVFSIEQWRDYEGKDTITPLARGKLNAALTQVQREARREAEERLIRAQEMKFTFSTTIEDVLFKGGVRVNEKKLNDFLTRELDGRGVVDKNRSVLLKEFFKDPKKYIRVKGVLKEIQASDRYARMERVVRDEMDMEEDIKKLYKNGVHTLLKWSEAATEVKEIVHDITNEFLDVTFEEARILTTTSAAMKLEGLYESVYNARWSHLVEVPGGEGTGLEVREREPPQPWRYKAVGRTLEKDDGVQQSDEAPPVLMVLTSDEGWPYTLNSLHGAGNDLFINSEVERVWHIVKGDLSEWFSSFDLTLKPSPLPRVLIGTPGIGKSMNAGSYLLYQLLHYDVEKLQVVVHCFGDTAYVFHKITKTVTKYMGNTKSKIVLDGLWQSGMKGYIIYDVAKKGTPPDTGFAPCNGWGMIVVSSPEVSNYDKWETQLKASRIIMNCPDEMDVKAMCAWMKRRVKPDKQAEYWRTVEKHMKKVGPIPRHIFDEDEYGKRTQDVMRALGWINIGDQGKYFTLRGSNLWYSEDLSHKLVKIVRVREDGPFEDFSNAPICDYLGVLTLSRLAKVLSVHDILFLVLGMKNVIQPAALKKYALTVFLSVEFVTSIVKDLKELKPPSPSEPRSSVLTLNPHGYPTEAAAITEPKFIKRPQELKYRVLYIPTFPTFPLVDGFFFVDSPRKTLVGLQMTTASAHNTTASTVRQFKDDMATYFDGWDELSRDMSWDIIYIQHADSKPMEKWQRCDYVNSRNKTDAEKEIVAFWDGKVHQYQFVLTADFVNKIREKCEYNNLVENG
;
A
#
# COMPACT_ATOMS: atom_id res chain seq x y z
N MET A 1 -44.98 -31.75 39.58
CA MET A 1 -45.14 -30.59 40.50
C MET A 1 -44.24 -29.45 39.98
N TRP A 2 -44.53 -28.15 40.16
CA TRP A 2 -45.76 -27.45 39.71
C TRP A 2 -45.54 -25.92 39.63
N ARG A 3 -46.31 -25.24 38.76
CA ARG A 3 -46.49 -23.77 38.59
C ARG A 3 -45.31 -22.94 38.02
N CYS A 4 -45.44 -21.84 37.26
CA CYS A 4 -46.46 -21.22 36.35
C CYS A 4 -46.75 -19.71 36.58
N CYS A 5 -46.55 -18.93 35.51
CA CYS A 5 -47.40 -17.84 34.95
C CYS A 5 -47.61 -16.45 35.62
N GLY A 6 -47.13 -15.40 34.89
CA GLY A 6 -47.95 -14.24 34.43
C GLY A 6 -48.12 -13.00 35.35
N ARG A 7 -48.60 -11.82 34.87
CA ARG A 7 -48.76 -11.27 33.48
C ARG A 7 -49.11 -9.74 33.53
N SER A 8 -48.89 -9.02 32.42
CA SER A 8 -49.65 -7.81 31.94
C SER A 8 -49.39 -6.35 32.43
N HIS A 9 -48.59 -5.60 31.65
CA HIS A 9 -48.99 -4.53 30.69
C HIS A 9 -49.59 -3.11 31.04
N VAL A 10 -49.13 -2.13 30.23
CA VAL A 10 -49.69 -0.79 29.80
C VAL A 10 -49.56 0.46 30.70
N ALA A 11 -48.86 1.52 30.24
CA ALA A 11 -49.44 2.86 29.88
C ALA A 11 -48.42 4.00 29.59
N SER A 12 -48.70 4.71 28.49
CA SER A 12 -48.00 5.87 27.89
C SER A 12 -47.90 7.16 28.73
N LEU A 13 -46.90 8.03 28.44
CA LEU A 13 -47.15 9.36 27.80
C LEU A 13 -45.89 10.16 27.40
N ARG A 14 -46.10 11.22 26.61
CA ARG A 14 -45.11 12.02 25.86
C ARG A 14 -44.68 13.32 26.57
N ARG A 15 -43.55 13.87 26.08
CA ARG A 15 -43.37 15.23 25.47
C ARG A 15 -42.52 16.30 26.20
N ARG A 16 -41.82 17.06 25.34
CA ARG A 16 -41.29 18.45 25.46
C ARG A 16 -40.12 18.74 26.40
N TRP A 17 -38.99 19.09 25.78
CA TRP A 17 -38.13 20.19 26.23
C TRP A 17 -38.70 21.54 25.78
N ALA A 18 -38.35 22.61 26.49
CA ALA A 18 -38.46 24.00 26.06
C ALA A 18 -37.35 24.83 26.73
N LEU A 19 -36.83 25.84 26.05
CA LEU A 19 -35.85 26.80 26.57
C LEU A 19 -36.54 27.89 27.40
N THR A 20 -35.92 28.36 28.49
CA THR A 20 -35.42 29.75 28.65
C THR A 20 -34.93 30.09 30.08
N ALA A 21 -34.04 31.09 30.15
CA ALA A 21 -33.81 32.05 31.25
C ALA A 21 -33.22 31.61 32.61
N SER A 22 -32.11 32.30 32.97
CA SER A 22 -31.63 32.62 34.33
C SER A 22 -32.52 33.75 34.96
N PRO A 23 -32.35 34.27 36.21
CA PRO A 23 -31.17 34.20 37.11
C PRO A 23 -31.44 34.08 38.64
N THR A 24 -30.34 34.14 39.45
CA THR A 24 -30.26 34.49 40.90
C THR A 24 -31.05 33.67 41.95
N GLY A 25 -30.54 33.35 43.14
CA GLY A 25 -29.19 33.48 43.73
C GLY A 25 -29.22 33.51 45.28
N VAL A 26 -28.12 33.13 45.97
CA VAL A 26 -27.83 33.34 47.42
C VAL A 26 -28.67 32.43 48.37
N ALA A 27 -28.18 31.81 49.48
CA ALA A 27 -26.91 31.84 50.23
C ALA A 27 -26.64 30.54 51.06
N VAL A 28 -25.39 30.40 51.58
CA VAL A 28 -25.00 29.79 52.90
C VAL A 28 -25.31 28.28 53.13
N TRP A 29 -24.43 27.40 53.62
CA TRP A 29 -23.01 27.32 54.05
C TRP A 29 -22.69 25.79 54.18
N LEU A 30 -21.49 25.21 54.28
CA LEU A 30 -20.04 25.55 54.18
C LEU A 30 -19.35 24.21 53.76
N HIS A 31 -18.04 23.91 53.73
CA HIS A 31 -16.76 24.48 54.22
C HIS A 31 -15.63 24.08 53.21
N GLY A 32 -14.36 24.41 53.49
CA GLY A 32 -13.24 23.57 53.03
C GLY A 32 -12.54 23.92 51.70
N ALA A 33 -12.30 25.20 51.42
CA ALA A 33 -11.24 25.65 50.48
C ALA A 33 -9.83 25.43 51.11
N PRO A 34 -8.66 25.52 50.42
CA PRO A 34 -8.27 26.44 49.32
C PRO A 34 -7.63 25.78 48.06
N THR A 35 -8.10 25.99 46.83
CA THR A 35 -7.83 27.10 45.86
C THR A 35 -6.39 27.27 45.32
N VAL A 36 -6.24 27.15 44.00
CA VAL A 36 -5.68 28.21 43.13
C VAL A 36 -6.52 28.30 41.82
N PRO A 37 -7.00 29.48 41.35
CA PRO A 37 -7.83 29.63 40.14
C PRO A 37 -7.04 29.99 38.85
N PRO A 38 -7.69 30.10 37.67
CA PRO A 38 -7.06 30.34 36.36
C PRO A 38 -7.19 31.79 35.81
N CYS A 39 -6.68 31.99 34.57
CA CYS A 39 -6.74 33.20 33.73
C CYS A 39 -5.75 34.33 34.14
N GLU A 40 -5.30 35.24 33.27
CA GLU A 40 -5.80 35.74 31.98
C GLU A 40 -4.70 35.92 30.89
N CYS A 41 -5.10 36.35 29.69
CA CYS A 41 -4.22 36.69 28.57
C CYS A 41 -3.80 38.18 28.59
N HIS A 42 -2.50 38.47 28.54
CA HIS A 42 -2.00 39.70 27.91
C HIS A 42 -0.61 39.46 27.32
N ALA A 43 -0.28 40.14 26.22
CA ALA A 43 0.94 39.89 25.45
C ALA A 43 1.94 41.05 25.57
N GLN A 44 3.20 40.74 25.90
CA GLN A 44 4.35 41.46 25.34
C GLN A 44 5.68 40.70 25.49
N ARG A 45 6.65 41.16 24.68
CA ARG A 45 7.92 40.51 24.32
C ARG A 45 8.88 40.32 25.51
N HIS A 46 9.50 39.16 25.60
CA HIS A 46 10.96 39.10 25.46
C HIS A 46 11.42 37.78 24.82
N TRP A 47 12.61 37.81 24.20
CA TRP A 47 13.32 36.60 23.77
C TRP A 47 14.20 36.09 24.90
N ASP A 48 14.35 34.76 25.01
CA ASP A 48 15.56 34.13 25.53
C ASP A 48 15.80 32.79 24.84
N CYS A 49 17.08 32.45 24.59
CA CYS A 49 17.49 31.37 23.69
C CYS A 49 17.74 30.04 24.41
N GLY A 50 16.87 29.05 24.22
CA GLY A 50 17.00 27.71 24.80
C GLY A 50 16.92 26.55 23.79
N THR A 51 18.04 26.25 23.11
CA THR A 51 18.33 24.98 22.41
C THR A 51 17.14 24.22 21.75
N LYS A 52 16.55 24.76 20.69
CA LYS A 52 15.72 23.95 19.77
C LYS A 52 16.64 23.02 18.96
N LYS A 53 16.48 21.70 19.11
CA LYS A 53 17.09 20.72 18.19
C LYS A 53 16.49 20.91 16.79
N PRO A 54 17.27 20.98 15.70
CA PRO A 54 16.72 20.93 14.36
C PRO A 54 16.11 19.54 14.10
N ARG A 55 14.82 19.51 13.74
CA ARG A 55 14.13 18.31 13.25
C ARG A 55 14.24 18.30 11.72
N VAL A 56 14.57 17.14 11.13
CA VAL A 56 14.67 17.00 9.67
C VAL A 56 13.42 16.32 9.13
N SER A 57 12.56 17.12 8.49
CA SER A 57 11.21 16.72 8.07
C SER A 57 11.23 16.02 6.70
N PHE A 58 11.37 14.69 6.69
CA PHE A 58 11.09 13.88 5.50
C PHE A 58 9.59 13.54 5.46
N GLY A 59 8.84 14.18 4.57
CA GLY A 59 7.36 14.15 4.52
C GLY A 59 6.71 12.79 4.19
N ALA A 60 5.38 12.69 4.13
CA ALA A 60 4.36 13.74 4.16
C ALA A 60 3.51 13.80 5.44
N SER A 61 2.61 14.79 5.49
CA SER A 61 1.69 15.12 6.59
C SER A 61 0.61 14.06 6.83
N GLY A 62 0.50 13.57 8.07
CA GLY A 62 -0.67 12.84 8.56
C GLY A 62 -1.49 13.71 9.50
N THR A 63 -2.74 14.01 9.13
CA THR A 63 -3.73 14.58 10.05
C THR A 63 -4.09 13.54 11.11
N CYS A 64 -3.90 13.87 12.38
CA CYS A 64 -4.21 12.96 13.49
C CYS A 64 -5.68 13.11 13.89
N TRP A 65 -6.44 12.02 13.80
CA TRP A 65 -7.73 11.88 14.48
C TRP A 65 -7.54 11.11 15.80
N PRO A 66 -8.23 11.48 16.89
CA PRO A 66 -7.98 10.94 18.21
C PRO A 66 -8.49 9.51 18.38
N GLN A 67 -7.91 8.77 19.33
CA GLN A 67 -8.39 7.47 19.73
C GLN A 67 -9.76 7.57 20.40
N LEU A 68 -10.74 6.80 19.94
CA LEU A 68 -11.91 6.41 20.72
C LEU A 68 -11.80 4.90 21.02
N GLY A 69 -11.50 4.58 22.27
CA GLY A 69 -11.61 3.22 22.81
C GLY A 69 -12.99 2.99 23.42
N GLY A 70 -13.53 1.78 23.28
CA GLY A 70 -14.82 1.42 23.87
C GLY A 70 -15.34 0.10 23.32
N VAL A 71 -15.12 -1.00 24.05
CA VAL A 71 -15.63 -2.32 23.68
C VAL A 71 -17.06 -2.50 24.20
N SER A 72 -17.98 -2.90 23.33
CA SER A 72 -19.10 -3.75 23.69
C SER A 72 -19.52 -4.55 22.46
N GLY A 73 -19.66 -5.87 22.60
CA GLY A 73 -19.95 -6.78 21.49
C GLY A 73 -21.24 -7.55 21.70
N MET A 74 -21.81 -8.06 20.61
CA MET A 74 -22.86 -9.07 20.63
C MET A 74 -22.65 -9.99 19.41
N LEU A 75 -22.71 -11.30 19.62
CA LEU A 75 -22.52 -12.31 18.57
C LEU A 75 -23.80 -12.52 17.76
N HIS A 76 -23.66 -12.71 16.44
CA HIS A 76 -24.54 -13.57 15.66
C HIS A 76 -23.70 -14.40 14.68
N SER A 77 -24.16 -15.61 14.37
CA SER A 77 -23.32 -16.70 13.86
C SER A 77 -23.98 -17.47 12.72
N THR A 78 -23.29 -17.63 11.58
CA THR A 78 -23.68 -18.56 10.51
C THR A 78 -22.53 -18.89 9.56
N GLY A 79 -22.52 -20.13 9.06
CA GLY A 79 -22.03 -20.47 7.71
C GLY A 79 -20.52 -20.55 7.50
N VAL A 80 -19.94 -21.75 7.69
CA VAL A 80 -18.72 -22.14 6.97
C VAL A 80 -19.13 -22.67 5.60
N VAL A 81 -18.45 -22.22 4.54
CA VAL A 81 -18.52 -22.81 3.19
C VAL A 81 -17.09 -23.10 2.74
N MET A 82 -16.84 -24.33 2.31
CA MET A 82 -15.57 -24.76 1.70
C MET A 82 -15.68 -24.63 0.18
N ALA A 83 -14.57 -24.31 -0.50
CA ALA A 83 -14.49 -24.30 -1.96
C ALA A 83 -13.53 -25.42 -2.44
N PRO A 84 -13.89 -26.21 -3.47
CA PRO A 84 -12.96 -27.11 -4.15
C PRO A 84 -11.85 -26.36 -4.91
N ARG A 85 -10.83 -27.09 -5.36
CA ARG A 85 -9.73 -26.60 -6.20
C ARG A 85 -9.97 -26.97 -7.67
N SER A 86 -9.41 -26.21 -8.61
CA SER A 86 -9.34 -26.57 -10.04
C SER A 86 -7.89 -26.72 -10.52
N GLY A 87 -7.66 -27.69 -11.41
CA GLY A 87 -6.34 -28.06 -11.93
C GLY A 87 -5.85 -27.24 -13.14
N ILE A 88 -4.68 -27.61 -13.66
CA ILE A 88 -3.92 -26.89 -14.70
C ILE A 88 -3.94 -27.66 -16.04
N PRO A 89 -4.10 -27.00 -17.20
CA PRO A 89 -4.19 -27.66 -18.51
C PRO A 89 -2.87 -27.75 -19.30
N GLY A 90 -2.79 -28.75 -20.19
CA GLY A 90 -1.80 -28.94 -21.25
C GLY A 90 -1.77 -30.42 -21.69
N ASP A 91 -1.82 -30.78 -22.96
CA ASP A 91 -1.66 -30.02 -24.22
C ASP A 91 -2.68 -30.42 -25.33
N GLY A 92 -2.62 -29.77 -26.51
CA GLY A 92 -2.73 -30.55 -27.76
C GLY A 92 -3.72 -30.19 -28.89
N SER A 93 -4.69 -29.26 -28.78
CA SER A 93 -5.53 -28.85 -29.94
C SER A 93 -6.26 -27.51 -29.81
N ASP A 94 -6.47 -26.84 -30.94
CA ASP A 94 -6.98 -25.46 -31.04
C ASP A 94 -8.52 -25.34 -30.88
N ALA A 95 -8.95 -24.70 -29.78
CA ALA A 95 -10.30 -24.14 -29.63
C ALA A 95 -10.43 -23.10 -28.50
N ALA A 96 -9.72 -23.31 -27.38
CA ALA A 96 -10.07 -22.68 -26.09
C ALA A 96 -9.61 -21.22 -25.88
N THR A 97 -8.81 -20.64 -26.78
CA THR A 97 -8.09 -19.36 -26.54
C THR A 97 -8.96 -18.09 -26.67
N ARG A 98 -10.24 -18.14 -26.28
CA ARG A 98 -11.18 -17.00 -26.22
C ARG A 98 -12.18 -17.05 -25.06
N ARG A 99 -11.69 -17.19 -23.83
CA ARG A 99 -12.29 -16.59 -22.61
C ARG A 99 -11.28 -16.69 -21.45
N GLY A 100 -10.87 -15.55 -20.91
CA GLY A 100 -9.78 -15.50 -19.91
C GLY A 100 -9.45 -14.14 -19.31
N VAL A 101 -10.09 -13.05 -19.77
CA VAL A 101 -10.06 -11.72 -19.10
C VAL A 101 -11.43 -11.06 -19.20
N GLU A 102 -12.38 -11.53 -18.40
CA GLU A 102 -13.45 -10.67 -17.88
C GLU A 102 -13.39 -10.77 -16.35
N GLY A 103 -12.76 -9.79 -15.72
CA GLY A 103 -12.80 -9.67 -14.26
C GLY A 103 -14.23 -9.39 -13.83
N THR A 104 -14.73 -10.13 -12.83
CA THR A 104 -16.15 -10.17 -12.43
C THR A 104 -16.66 -8.83 -11.89
N GLN A 105 -16.98 -7.90 -12.80
CA GLN A 105 -17.78 -6.73 -12.47
C GLN A 105 -19.15 -7.23 -12.01
N GLN A 106 -19.52 -6.97 -10.76
CA GLN A 106 -20.92 -7.13 -10.34
C GLN A 106 -21.79 -6.25 -11.27
N PRO A 107 -22.79 -6.82 -11.96
CA PRO A 107 -23.61 -6.05 -12.89
C PRO A 107 -24.26 -4.88 -12.16
N LYS A 108 -24.12 -3.67 -12.73
CA LYS A 108 -24.79 -2.48 -12.23
C LYS A 108 -26.24 -2.48 -12.69
N TRP A 109 -27.06 -3.22 -11.96
CA TRP A 109 -28.51 -3.25 -12.15
C TRP A 109 -29.13 -1.85 -12.08
N THR A 110 -30.25 -1.67 -12.80
CA THR A 110 -31.02 -0.42 -12.86
C THR A 110 -32.51 -0.71 -12.67
N MET A 111 -33.34 0.33 -12.51
CA MET A 111 -34.81 0.17 -12.45
C MET A 111 -35.41 -0.50 -13.71
N GLY A 112 -34.75 -0.34 -14.86
CA GLY A 112 -35.18 -0.94 -16.13
C GLY A 112 -34.59 -2.32 -16.43
N SER A 113 -33.76 -2.88 -15.55
CA SER A 113 -33.18 -4.21 -15.73
C SER A 113 -34.24 -5.31 -15.61
N SER A 114 -34.13 -6.35 -16.44
CA SER A 114 -35.12 -7.43 -16.51
C SER A 114 -35.11 -8.30 -15.25
N VAL A 115 -36.29 -8.78 -14.88
CA VAL A 115 -36.46 -9.86 -13.89
C VAL A 115 -35.73 -11.12 -14.37
N GLU A 116 -35.81 -11.44 -15.65
CA GLU A 116 -35.18 -12.61 -16.26
C GLU A 116 -33.64 -12.54 -16.18
N ASP A 117 -33.03 -11.43 -16.62
CA ASP A 117 -31.57 -11.21 -16.55
C ASP A 117 -31.01 -11.36 -15.13
N ILE A 118 -31.75 -10.90 -14.13
CA ILE A 118 -31.33 -10.91 -12.72
C ILE A 118 -31.50 -12.30 -12.11
N LEU A 119 -32.60 -12.98 -12.41
CA LEU A 119 -32.82 -14.35 -11.94
C LEU A 119 -31.85 -15.33 -12.58
N LEU A 120 -31.52 -15.16 -13.87
CA LEU A 120 -30.54 -15.97 -14.60
C LEU A 120 -29.08 -15.44 -14.48
N GLU A 121 -28.83 -14.43 -13.64
CA GLU A 121 -27.48 -13.92 -13.37
C GLU A 121 -26.54 -15.07 -12.92
N GLY A 122 -25.48 -15.30 -13.71
CA GLY A 122 -24.45 -16.34 -13.48
C GLY A 122 -24.72 -17.71 -14.11
N SER A 123 -25.90 -17.96 -14.69
CA SER A 123 -26.37 -19.31 -15.07
C SER A 123 -25.80 -19.87 -16.39
N THR A 124 -24.59 -19.50 -16.79
CA THR A 124 -24.03 -19.78 -18.14
C THR A 124 -23.17 -21.05 -18.25
N LEU A 125 -23.03 -21.86 -17.19
CA LEU A 125 -22.06 -22.97 -17.14
C LEU A 125 -22.59 -24.35 -17.57
N SER A 126 -23.92 -24.58 -17.59
CA SER A 126 -24.47 -25.95 -17.62
C SER A 126 -25.40 -26.33 -18.79
N THR A 127 -25.98 -25.39 -19.55
CA THR A 127 -27.06 -25.73 -20.52
C THR A 127 -26.55 -26.49 -21.75
N ASP A 128 -25.39 -26.08 -22.25
CA ASP A 128 -24.89 -26.49 -23.59
C ASP A 128 -23.88 -27.64 -23.52
N MET A 129 -23.39 -28.00 -22.33
CA MET A 129 -22.42 -29.09 -22.12
C MET A 129 -23.08 -30.44 -22.38
N LYS A 130 -22.44 -31.30 -23.20
CA LYS A 130 -22.91 -32.68 -23.41
C LYS A 130 -22.33 -33.65 -22.40
N LEU A 131 -23.00 -34.80 -22.27
CA LEU A 131 -22.58 -35.92 -21.43
C LEU A 131 -21.15 -36.38 -21.77
N ASN A 132 -20.78 -36.50 -23.06
CA ASN A 132 -19.41 -36.88 -23.41
C ASN A 132 -18.38 -35.78 -23.12
N ASP A 133 -18.76 -34.50 -23.10
CA ASP A 133 -17.85 -33.42 -22.73
C ASP A 133 -17.57 -33.48 -21.22
N PHE A 134 -18.62 -33.69 -20.42
CA PHE A 134 -18.52 -33.94 -18.98
C PHE A 134 -17.68 -35.20 -18.68
N LEU A 135 -17.97 -36.33 -19.32
CA LEU A 135 -17.23 -37.58 -19.11
C LEU A 135 -15.76 -37.45 -19.49
N ARG A 136 -15.43 -36.79 -20.61
CA ARG A 136 -14.03 -36.58 -21.04
C ARG A 136 -13.25 -35.70 -20.07
N ASN A 137 -13.89 -34.68 -19.48
CA ASN A 137 -13.25 -33.77 -18.52
C ASN A 137 -12.91 -34.45 -17.18
N TYR A 138 -13.75 -35.38 -16.69
CA TYR A 138 -13.58 -35.98 -15.36
C TYR A 138 -13.08 -37.44 -15.35
N PHE A 139 -13.20 -38.17 -16.47
CA PHE A 139 -12.74 -39.56 -16.61
C PHE A 139 -11.71 -39.77 -17.74
N GLY A 140 -11.36 -38.72 -18.47
CA GLY A 140 -10.36 -38.74 -19.54
C GLY A 140 -10.89 -39.21 -20.90
N GLY A 141 -10.03 -39.13 -21.92
CA GLY A 141 -10.41 -39.25 -23.34
C GLY A 141 -10.99 -40.60 -23.80
N THR A 142 -10.93 -41.64 -22.97
CA THR A 142 -11.49 -42.98 -23.22
C THR A 142 -12.92 -43.16 -22.69
N ALA A 143 -13.44 -42.26 -21.86
CA ALA A 143 -14.81 -42.33 -21.34
C ALA A 143 -15.78 -41.59 -22.27
N ALA A 144 -16.68 -42.33 -22.91
CA ALA A 144 -17.77 -41.80 -23.73
C ALA A 144 -18.93 -42.80 -23.82
N VAL A 145 -20.16 -42.29 -23.96
CA VAL A 145 -21.32 -43.04 -24.46
C VAL A 145 -21.44 -42.88 -25.98
N ASP A 146 -22.20 -43.77 -26.62
CA ASP A 146 -22.53 -43.68 -28.05
C ASP A 146 -23.20 -42.36 -28.40
N GLU A 147 -23.09 -41.92 -29.66
CA GLU A 147 -23.49 -40.57 -30.07
C GLU A 147 -25.00 -40.30 -29.92
N ASP A 148 -25.84 -41.34 -30.06
CA ASP A 148 -27.29 -41.29 -29.80
C ASP A 148 -27.64 -41.06 -28.32
N HIS A 149 -26.73 -41.39 -27.39
CA HIS A 149 -26.88 -41.19 -25.95
C HIS A 149 -26.17 -39.91 -25.46
N ASN A 150 -25.43 -39.21 -26.33
CA ASN A 150 -24.64 -38.02 -26.02
C ASN A 150 -25.49 -36.74 -25.93
N VAL A 151 -26.44 -36.74 -24.99
CA VAL A 151 -27.38 -35.64 -24.71
C VAL A 151 -26.73 -34.51 -23.89
N THR A 152 -27.41 -33.38 -23.74
CA THR A 152 -26.95 -32.31 -22.82
C THR A 152 -27.08 -32.74 -21.36
N MET A 153 -26.25 -32.17 -20.48
CA MET A 153 -26.31 -32.48 -19.05
C MET A 153 -27.68 -32.17 -18.42
N GLN A 154 -28.41 -31.18 -18.95
CA GLN A 154 -29.79 -30.90 -18.55
C GLN A 154 -30.75 -32.08 -18.78
N VAL A 155 -30.57 -32.85 -19.86
CA VAL A 155 -31.38 -34.03 -20.17
C VAL A 155 -30.89 -35.23 -19.35
N PHE A 156 -29.57 -35.44 -19.30
CA PHE A 156 -28.96 -36.53 -18.54
C PHE A 156 -29.29 -36.50 -17.04
N VAL A 157 -29.31 -35.31 -16.42
CA VAL A 157 -29.60 -35.15 -14.98
C VAL A 157 -31.04 -35.54 -14.60
N GLN A 158 -31.97 -35.58 -15.57
CA GLN A 158 -33.37 -35.94 -15.36
C GLN A 158 -33.58 -37.46 -15.39
N GLU A 159 -33.08 -38.15 -16.41
CA GLU A 159 -33.25 -39.61 -16.59
C GLU A 159 -31.90 -40.31 -16.89
N PRO A 160 -30.93 -40.31 -15.95
CA PRO A 160 -29.55 -40.75 -16.21
C PRO A 160 -29.46 -42.25 -16.60
N ASP A 161 -30.30 -43.10 -16.03
CA ASP A 161 -30.39 -44.53 -16.35
C ASP A 161 -30.84 -44.82 -17.79
N ALA A 162 -31.43 -43.84 -18.50
CA ALA A 162 -31.78 -43.97 -19.92
C ALA A 162 -30.57 -43.79 -20.85
N TYR A 163 -29.48 -43.16 -20.39
CA TYR A 163 -28.32 -42.78 -21.20
C TYR A 163 -27.02 -43.49 -20.81
N VAL A 164 -26.90 -43.98 -19.58
CA VAL A 164 -25.76 -44.79 -19.12
C VAL A 164 -26.27 -46.06 -18.46
N GLN A 165 -26.18 -47.20 -19.14
CA GLN A 165 -26.65 -48.48 -18.59
C GLN A 165 -25.65 -49.14 -17.62
N ASP A 166 -24.39 -48.67 -17.57
CA ASP A 166 -23.42 -49.12 -16.58
C ASP A 166 -23.72 -48.50 -15.20
N GLN A 167 -24.31 -49.32 -14.33
CA GLN A 167 -24.68 -48.99 -12.96
C GLN A 167 -23.47 -48.75 -12.03
N GLN A 168 -22.26 -49.21 -12.38
CA GLN A 168 -21.04 -48.81 -11.67
C GLN A 168 -20.61 -47.41 -12.10
N LEU A 169 -20.60 -47.12 -13.40
CA LEU A 169 -20.26 -45.79 -13.94
C LEU A 169 -21.23 -44.71 -13.42
N LEU A 170 -22.54 -44.95 -13.48
CA LEU A 170 -23.55 -44.04 -12.90
C LEU A 170 -23.29 -43.77 -11.42
N ARG A 171 -22.96 -44.81 -10.63
CA ARG A 171 -22.67 -44.66 -9.20
C ARG A 171 -21.43 -43.81 -8.94
N ILE A 172 -20.44 -43.82 -9.84
CA ILE A 172 -19.27 -42.94 -9.74
C ILE A 172 -19.65 -41.51 -10.14
N ILE A 173 -20.40 -41.33 -11.25
CA ILE A 173 -20.90 -40.01 -11.70
C ILE A 173 -21.72 -39.33 -10.59
N PHE A 174 -22.64 -40.05 -9.94
CA PHE A 174 -23.46 -39.49 -8.86
C PHE A 174 -22.67 -39.11 -7.59
N ASN A 175 -21.44 -39.64 -7.44
CA ASN A 175 -20.53 -39.30 -6.35
C ASN A 175 -19.58 -38.14 -6.68
N LEU A 176 -19.52 -37.67 -7.94
CA LEU A 176 -18.75 -36.47 -8.29
C LEU A 176 -19.40 -35.23 -7.66
N THR A 177 -18.59 -34.38 -7.05
CA THR A 177 -19.04 -33.11 -6.45
C THR A 177 -19.64 -32.22 -7.53
N GLU A 178 -19.01 -32.22 -8.69
CA GLU A 178 -19.27 -31.40 -9.87
C GLU A 178 -20.59 -31.81 -10.53
N TYR A 179 -20.93 -33.10 -10.53
CA TYR A 179 -22.26 -33.58 -10.94
C TYR A 179 -23.35 -33.16 -9.94
N GLN A 180 -23.07 -33.25 -8.63
CA GLN A 180 -24.03 -32.83 -7.61
C GLN A 180 -24.25 -31.32 -7.58
N GLU A 181 -23.22 -30.52 -7.85
CA GLU A 181 -23.33 -29.06 -7.99
C GLU A 181 -24.09 -28.69 -9.26
N MET A 182 -23.70 -29.23 -10.42
CA MET A 182 -24.41 -29.04 -11.68
C MET A 182 -25.90 -29.46 -11.59
N LYS A 183 -26.20 -30.57 -10.92
CA LYS A 183 -27.59 -30.99 -10.66
C LYS A 183 -28.35 -29.96 -9.80
N ARG A 184 -27.75 -29.45 -8.73
CA ARG A 184 -28.36 -28.40 -7.89
C ARG A 184 -28.55 -27.08 -8.64
N GLU A 185 -27.64 -26.73 -9.54
CA GLU A 185 -27.78 -25.57 -10.42
C GLU A 185 -28.95 -25.75 -11.39
N LEU A 186 -29.06 -26.90 -12.06
CA LEU A 186 -30.14 -27.20 -13.01
C LEU A 186 -31.52 -27.28 -12.31
N ASP A 187 -31.61 -27.95 -11.16
CA ASP A 187 -32.82 -27.98 -10.32
C ASP A 187 -33.20 -26.56 -9.85
N GLY A 188 -32.21 -25.72 -9.50
CA GLY A 188 -32.40 -24.31 -9.16
C GLY A 188 -32.85 -23.44 -10.34
N MET A 189 -32.25 -23.61 -11.52
CA MET A 189 -32.62 -22.90 -12.75
C MET A 189 -34.05 -23.22 -13.18
N LYS A 190 -34.50 -24.48 -13.01
CA LYS A 190 -35.90 -24.87 -13.27
C LYS A 190 -36.87 -24.08 -12.38
N ILE A 191 -36.60 -24.02 -11.07
CA ILE A 191 -37.41 -23.24 -10.12
C ILE A 191 -37.44 -21.76 -10.50
N LEU A 192 -36.29 -21.20 -10.92
CA LEU A 192 -36.20 -19.81 -11.36
C LEU A 192 -36.98 -19.55 -12.65
N LEU A 193 -36.99 -20.48 -13.61
CA LEU A 193 -37.79 -20.38 -14.84
C LEU A 193 -39.30 -20.49 -14.58
N GLU A 194 -39.71 -21.30 -13.60
CA GLU A 194 -41.10 -21.37 -13.12
C GLU A 194 -41.52 -20.04 -12.44
N ASP A 195 -40.65 -19.41 -11.64
CA ASP A 195 -40.88 -18.06 -11.10
C ASP A 195 -40.88 -16.96 -12.19
N ILE A 196 -39.97 -17.00 -13.19
CA ILE A 196 -39.90 -16.03 -14.30
C ILE A 196 -41.17 -16.10 -15.13
N THR A 197 -41.57 -17.29 -15.58
CA THR A 197 -42.79 -17.46 -16.37
C THR A 197 -44.02 -17.01 -15.60
N LYS A 198 -44.11 -17.28 -14.30
CA LYS A 198 -45.17 -16.77 -13.44
C LYS A 198 -45.17 -15.24 -13.33
N LEU A 199 -44.01 -14.62 -13.08
CA LEU A 199 -43.89 -13.17 -13.01
C LEU A 199 -44.28 -12.50 -14.34
N HIS A 200 -43.93 -13.10 -15.48
CA HIS A 200 -44.36 -12.63 -16.80
C HIS A 200 -45.88 -12.77 -17.03
N HIS A 201 -46.53 -13.84 -16.54
CA HIS A 201 -48.01 -13.93 -16.54
C HIS A 201 -48.66 -12.85 -15.65
N GLU A 202 -48.03 -12.52 -14.52
CA GLU A 202 -48.46 -11.44 -13.62
C GLU A 202 -47.96 -10.04 -14.05
N SER A 203 -47.41 -9.92 -15.27
CA SER A 203 -46.95 -8.68 -15.93
C SER A 203 -45.79 -7.94 -15.24
N VAL A 204 -44.94 -8.67 -14.52
CA VAL A 204 -43.75 -8.17 -13.83
C VAL A 204 -42.49 -8.56 -14.61
N PHE A 205 -41.96 -7.63 -15.40
CA PHE A 205 -40.81 -7.84 -16.29
C PHE A 205 -39.53 -7.10 -15.83
N SER A 206 -39.64 -6.04 -15.02
CA SER A 206 -38.49 -5.23 -14.57
C SER A 206 -38.39 -5.05 -13.05
N ILE A 207 -37.22 -4.60 -12.57
CA ILE A 207 -37.01 -4.26 -11.15
C ILE A 207 -37.92 -3.13 -10.65
N GLU A 208 -38.29 -2.17 -11.50
CA GLU A 208 -39.31 -1.17 -11.18
C GLU A 208 -40.69 -1.82 -10.94
N GLN A 209 -41.09 -2.78 -11.78
CA GLN A 209 -42.34 -3.50 -11.58
C GLN A 209 -42.29 -4.42 -10.35
N TRP A 210 -41.16 -5.10 -10.13
CA TRP A 210 -40.92 -5.89 -8.91
C TRP A 210 -41.02 -5.05 -7.65
N ARG A 211 -40.52 -3.81 -7.64
CA ARG A 211 -40.62 -2.89 -6.49
C ARG A 211 -42.06 -2.77 -6.01
N ASP A 212 -42.99 -2.52 -6.93
CA ASP A 212 -44.38 -2.16 -6.62
C ASP A 212 -45.35 -3.38 -6.66
N TYR A 213 -44.89 -4.55 -7.11
CA TYR A 213 -45.66 -5.80 -7.12
C TYR A 213 -46.02 -6.32 -5.71
N GLU A 214 -47.30 -6.64 -5.48
CA GLU A 214 -47.80 -7.13 -4.18
C GLU A 214 -47.65 -8.65 -4.00
N GLY A 215 -47.72 -9.44 -5.07
CA GLY A 215 -47.75 -10.92 -5.03
C GLY A 215 -46.45 -11.63 -4.65
N LYS A 216 -45.46 -10.89 -4.10
CA LYS A 216 -44.10 -11.38 -3.79
C LYS A 216 -44.06 -12.62 -2.92
N ASP A 217 -45.05 -12.82 -2.06
CA ASP A 217 -45.14 -14.00 -1.21
C ASP A 217 -45.42 -15.30 -1.96
N THR A 218 -45.90 -15.22 -3.20
CA THR A 218 -46.19 -16.37 -4.06
C THR A 218 -45.00 -16.82 -4.91
N ILE A 219 -43.87 -16.11 -4.84
CA ILE A 219 -42.62 -16.35 -5.60
C ILE A 219 -41.60 -17.03 -4.69
N THR A 220 -40.82 -17.98 -5.22
CA THR A 220 -39.90 -18.81 -4.41
C THR A 220 -38.87 -17.95 -3.68
N PRO A 221 -38.48 -18.27 -2.42
CA PRO A 221 -37.52 -17.47 -1.66
C PRO A 221 -36.18 -17.20 -2.36
N LEU A 222 -35.74 -18.09 -3.26
CA LEU A 222 -34.53 -17.91 -4.07
C LEU A 222 -34.66 -16.74 -5.06
N ALA A 223 -35.69 -16.75 -5.90
CA ALA A 223 -35.96 -15.68 -6.86
C ALA A 223 -36.22 -14.35 -6.16
N ARG A 224 -37.08 -14.39 -5.13
CA ARG A 224 -37.39 -13.25 -4.26
C ARG A 224 -36.14 -12.64 -3.62
N GLY A 225 -35.17 -13.48 -3.23
CA GLY A 225 -33.88 -13.09 -2.69
C GLY A 225 -33.02 -12.31 -3.70
N LYS A 226 -32.81 -12.87 -4.90
CA LYS A 226 -32.06 -12.21 -6.00
C LYS A 226 -32.67 -10.85 -6.35
N LEU A 227 -33.98 -10.79 -6.61
CA LEU A 227 -34.65 -9.54 -7.02
C LEU A 227 -34.63 -8.46 -5.93
N ASN A 228 -34.76 -8.83 -4.66
CA ASN A 228 -34.64 -7.89 -3.55
C ASN A 228 -33.20 -7.40 -3.33
N ALA A 229 -32.19 -8.23 -3.58
CA ALA A 229 -30.79 -7.81 -3.54
C ALA A 229 -30.50 -6.77 -4.64
N ALA A 230 -30.91 -7.03 -5.88
CA ALA A 230 -30.78 -6.10 -7.00
C ALA A 230 -31.53 -4.78 -6.75
N LEU A 231 -32.79 -4.83 -6.29
CA LEU A 231 -33.55 -3.63 -5.91
C LEU A 231 -32.84 -2.81 -4.81
N THR A 232 -32.24 -3.48 -3.83
CA THR A 232 -31.47 -2.84 -2.75
C THR A 232 -30.18 -2.19 -3.28
N GLN A 233 -29.50 -2.82 -4.25
CA GLN A 233 -28.33 -2.26 -4.92
C GLN A 233 -28.69 -1.00 -5.71
N VAL A 234 -29.75 -1.04 -6.53
CA VAL A 234 -30.28 0.11 -7.29
C VAL A 234 -30.59 1.28 -6.36
N GLN A 235 -31.32 1.03 -5.27
CA GLN A 235 -31.66 2.07 -4.29
C GLN A 235 -30.43 2.63 -3.57
N ARG A 236 -29.44 1.80 -3.25
CA ARG A 236 -28.20 2.23 -2.59
C ARG A 236 -27.31 3.08 -3.50
N GLU A 237 -27.16 2.70 -4.76
CA GLU A 237 -26.37 3.48 -5.73
C GLU A 237 -27.08 4.79 -6.10
N ALA A 238 -28.41 4.78 -6.31
CA ALA A 238 -29.19 6.00 -6.52
C ALA A 238 -29.12 6.96 -5.32
N ARG A 239 -29.06 6.43 -4.10
CA ARG A 239 -28.82 7.22 -2.88
C ARG A 239 -27.39 7.75 -2.83
N ARG A 240 -26.37 6.94 -3.13
CA ARG A 240 -24.97 7.38 -3.22
C ARG A 240 -24.83 8.49 -4.25
N GLU A 241 -25.38 8.36 -5.45
CA GLU A 241 -25.33 9.43 -6.45
C GLU A 241 -26.04 10.70 -5.98
N ALA A 242 -27.16 10.59 -5.27
CA ALA A 242 -27.86 11.75 -4.71
C ALA A 242 -27.03 12.44 -3.61
N GLU A 243 -26.45 11.67 -2.69
CA GLU A 243 -25.57 12.17 -1.63
C GLU A 243 -24.26 12.75 -2.21
N GLU A 244 -23.67 12.13 -3.23
CA GLU A 244 -22.51 12.68 -3.97
C GLU A 244 -22.84 13.94 -4.77
N ARG A 245 -24.01 14.03 -5.43
CA ARG A 245 -24.47 15.26 -6.09
C ARG A 245 -24.68 16.37 -5.05
N LEU A 246 -25.21 16.05 -3.88
CA LEU A 246 -25.44 17.00 -2.80
C LEU A 246 -24.13 17.44 -2.13
N ILE A 247 -23.14 16.57 -2.00
CA ILE A 247 -21.76 16.93 -1.60
C ILE A 247 -21.12 17.84 -2.66
N ARG A 248 -21.18 17.50 -3.95
CA ARG A 248 -20.64 18.34 -5.04
C ARG A 248 -21.32 19.71 -5.11
N ALA A 249 -22.60 19.81 -4.77
CA ALA A 249 -23.34 21.07 -4.64
C ALA A 249 -22.95 21.87 -3.37
N GLN A 250 -22.61 21.19 -2.27
CA GLN A 250 -22.12 21.84 -1.04
C GLN A 250 -20.64 22.26 -1.13
N GLU A 251 -19.83 21.58 -1.93
CA GLU A 251 -18.44 21.96 -2.26
C GLU A 251 -18.33 22.95 -3.44
N MET A 252 -19.47 23.40 -4.00
CA MET A 252 -19.51 24.24 -5.20
C MET A 252 -18.99 25.66 -4.91
N LYS A 253 -17.73 25.92 -5.25
CA LYS A 253 -17.09 27.23 -5.04
C LYS A 253 -17.54 28.24 -6.09
N PHE A 254 -18.30 29.23 -5.64
CA PHE A 254 -18.80 30.31 -6.48
C PHE A 254 -17.73 31.33 -6.87
N THR A 255 -17.98 32.05 -7.95
CA THR A 255 -17.08 33.08 -8.50
C THR A 255 -17.88 34.33 -8.85
N PHE A 256 -17.21 35.45 -9.09
CA PHE A 256 -17.86 36.71 -9.47
C PHE A 256 -18.72 36.60 -10.76
N SER A 257 -18.41 35.65 -11.64
CA SER A 257 -19.17 35.37 -12.87
C SER A 257 -20.30 34.36 -12.71
N THR A 258 -20.48 33.72 -11.55
CA THR A 258 -21.61 32.82 -11.28
C THR A 258 -22.94 33.60 -11.36
N THR A 259 -23.98 32.96 -11.92
CA THR A 259 -25.32 33.56 -11.98
C THR A 259 -25.99 33.59 -10.60
N ILE A 260 -26.91 34.52 -10.38
CA ILE A 260 -27.68 34.59 -9.12
C ILE A 260 -28.53 33.32 -8.92
N GLU A 261 -29.01 32.72 -10.00
CA GLU A 261 -29.78 31.47 -10.00
C GLU A 261 -28.94 30.26 -9.57
N ASP A 262 -27.71 30.13 -10.09
CA ASP A 262 -26.76 29.08 -9.67
C ASP A 262 -26.36 29.22 -8.19
N VAL A 263 -26.21 30.45 -7.69
CA VAL A 263 -25.88 30.73 -6.28
C VAL A 263 -27.03 30.33 -5.36
N LEU A 264 -28.26 30.76 -5.64
CA LEU A 264 -29.40 30.52 -4.76
C LEU A 264 -29.82 29.05 -4.74
N PHE A 265 -29.83 28.37 -5.90
CA PHE A 265 -30.21 26.96 -5.98
C PHE A 265 -29.01 25.98 -5.83
N LYS A 266 -27.77 26.48 -5.79
CA LYS A 266 -26.51 25.69 -5.63
C LYS A 266 -26.35 24.56 -6.65
N GLY A 267 -26.85 24.75 -7.88
CA GLY A 267 -26.92 23.69 -8.90
C GLY A 267 -27.81 22.49 -8.54
N GLY A 268 -28.67 22.62 -7.52
CA GLY A 268 -29.57 21.57 -7.05
C GLY A 268 -30.80 21.35 -7.94
N VAL A 269 -31.43 20.19 -7.79
CA VAL A 269 -32.69 19.86 -8.48
C VAL A 269 -33.85 20.55 -7.77
N ARG A 270 -34.50 21.52 -8.43
CA ARG A 270 -35.66 22.26 -7.90
C ARG A 270 -36.76 21.31 -7.44
N VAL A 271 -37.11 21.39 -6.16
CA VAL A 271 -38.15 20.56 -5.54
C VAL A 271 -39.55 21.06 -5.91
N ASN A 272 -39.69 22.37 -6.17
CA ASN A 272 -40.94 23.02 -6.57
C ASN A 272 -41.50 22.49 -7.91
N GLU A 273 -40.65 21.90 -8.76
CA GLU A 273 -40.98 21.30 -10.07
C GLU A 273 -41.28 19.80 -10.02
N LYS A 274 -41.19 19.18 -8.84
CA LYS A 274 -41.61 17.78 -8.65
C LYS A 274 -43.13 17.67 -8.77
N LYS A 275 -43.65 16.54 -9.27
CA LYS A 275 -45.11 16.29 -9.30
C LYS A 275 -45.65 15.84 -7.94
N LEU A 276 -46.93 16.13 -7.70
CA LEU A 276 -47.65 15.82 -6.48
C LEU A 276 -47.65 14.32 -6.15
N ASN A 277 -47.99 13.44 -7.10
CA ASN A 277 -47.97 11.99 -6.83
C ASN A 277 -46.56 11.47 -6.52
N ASP A 278 -45.54 11.95 -7.21
CA ASP A 278 -44.13 11.57 -6.97
C ASP A 278 -43.67 11.96 -5.55
N PHE A 279 -44.29 12.99 -4.96
CA PHE A 279 -44.15 13.35 -3.55
C PHE A 279 -44.99 12.46 -2.63
N LEU A 280 -46.28 12.28 -2.91
CA LEU A 280 -47.18 11.48 -2.08
C LEU A 280 -46.76 10.00 -1.99
N THR A 281 -46.33 9.39 -3.10
CA THR A 281 -45.83 8.01 -3.15
C THR A 281 -44.49 7.87 -2.40
N ARG A 282 -43.52 8.77 -2.65
CA ARG A 282 -42.15 8.62 -2.11
C ARG A 282 -42.00 9.10 -0.66
N GLU A 283 -42.70 10.16 -0.29
CA GLU A 283 -42.56 10.81 1.04
C GLU A 283 -43.77 10.57 1.95
N LEU A 284 -44.92 10.11 1.46
CA LEU A 284 -46.12 9.92 2.30
C LEU A 284 -46.74 8.52 2.09
N ASP A 285 -45.90 7.58 1.67
CA ASP A 285 -46.19 6.14 1.60
C ASP A 285 -47.48 5.84 0.80
N GLY A 286 -47.70 6.60 -0.28
CA GLY A 286 -48.88 6.50 -1.17
C GLY A 286 -50.15 7.20 -0.65
N ARG A 287 -50.14 7.75 0.56
CA ARG A 287 -51.33 8.35 1.20
C ARG A 287 -51.84 9.56 0.42
N GLY A 288 -53.05 9.44 -0.11
CA GLY A 288 -53.76 10.55 -0.79
C GLY A 288 -53.31 10.83 -2.22
N VAL A 289 -52.58 9.91 -2.86
CA VAL A 289 -52.31 9.92 -4.30
C VAL A 289 -53.58 10.21 -5.09
N VAL A 290 -53.49 11.12 -6.07
CA VAL A 290 -54.63 11.55 -6.90
C VAL A 290 -54.55 10.92 -8.30
N ASP A 291 -55.64 10.99 -9.06
CA ASP A 291 -55.67 10.60 -10.47
C ASP A 291 -54.50 11.22 -11.24
N LYS A 292 -53.90 10.52 -12.20
CA LYS A 292 -52.74 11.03 -12.97
C LYS A 292 -53.00 12.44 -13.54
N ASN A 293 -54.23 12.70 -13.99
CA ASN A 293 -54.70 13.98 -14.56
C ASN A 293 -54.82 15.13 -13.53
N ARG A 294 -54.59 14.87 -12.23
CA ARG A 294 -54.60 15.85 -11.13
C ARG A 294 -53.23 16.03 -10.46
N SER A 295 -52.22 15.27 -10.88
CA SER A 295 -50.86 15.33 -10.34
C SER A 295 -50.10 16.55 -10.89
N VAL A 296 -50.38 17.73 -10.30
CA VAL A 296 -49.71 19.00 -10.63
C VAL A 296 -48.32 19.11 -10.00
N LEU A 297 -47.56 20.14 -10.38
CA LEU A 297 -46.29 20.47 -9.73
C LEU A 297 -46.50 20.93 -8.28
N LEU A 298 -45.52 20.72 -7.40
CA LEU A 298 -45.62 21.13 -6.00
C LEU A 298 -45.84 22.65 -5.85
N LYS A 299 -45.25 23.49 -6.70
CA LYS A 299 -45.52 24.93 -6.72
C LYS A 299 -46.96 25.34 -7.03
N GLU A 300 -47.75 24.48 -7.66
CA GLU A 300 -49.20 24.70 -7.84
C GLU A 300 -50.02 24.04 -6.72
N PHE A 301 -49.57 22.91 -6.19
CA PHE A 301 -50.24 22.23 -5.09
C PHE A 301 -50.23 23.04 -3.78
N PHE A 302 -49.08 23.59 -3.37
CA PHE A 302 -48.98 24.33 -2.09
C PHE A 302 -49.62 25.73 -2.13
N LYS A 303 -50.08 26.21 -3.29
CA LYS A 303 -50.93 27.42 -3.39
C LYS A 303 -52.36 27.17 -2.86
N ASP A 304 -52.96 26.03 -3.22
CA ASP A 304 -54.22 25.57 -2.59
C ASP A 304 -54.29 24.02 -2.57
N PRO A 305 -53.83 23.38 -1.48
CA PRO A 305 -53.88 21.92 -1.34
C PRO A 305 -55.31 21.33 -1.40
N LYS A 306 -56.35 22.11 -1.06
CA LYS A 306 -57.74 21.65 -0.96
C LYS A 306 -58.38 21.42 -2.33
N LYS A 307 -57.95 22.19 -3.34
CA LYS A 307 -58.34 22.04 -4.75
C LYS A 307 -58.00 20.66 -5.31
N TYR A 308 -56.86 20.12 -4.89
CA TYR A 308 -56.29 18.86 -5.38
C TYR A 308 -56.67 17.66 -4.48
N ILE A 309 -56.42 17.73 -3.17
CA ILE A 309 -56.78 16.66 -2.21
C ILE A 309 -58.11 17.03 -1.54
N ARG A 310 -59.21 16.65 -2.20
CA ARG A 310 -60.58 17.00 -1.78
C ARG A 310 -61.07 16.26 -0.54
N VAL A 311 -60.46 15.13 -0.19
CA VAL A 311 -60.85 14.32 0.98
C VAL A 311 -60.31 14.98 2.26
N LYS A 312 -61.18 15.75 2.93
CA LYS A 312 -60.87 16.59 4.10
C LYS A 312 -60.22 15.85 5.29
N GLY A 313 -60.43 14.54 5.41
CA GLY A 313 -59.72 13.70 6.39
C GLY A 313 -58.27 13.44 5.98
N VAL A 314 -58.07 12.86 4.79
CA VAL A 314 -56.75 12.55 4.21
C VAL A 314 -55.86 13.79 4.11
N LEU A 315 -56.39 14.95 3.68
CA LEU A 315 -55.61 16.19 3.66
C LEU A 315 -55.17 16.62 5.08
N LYS A 316 -56.01 16.46 6.11
CA LYS A 316 -55.62 16.75 7.50
C LYS A 316 -54.53 15.81 8.02
N GLU A 317 -54.59 14.53 7.68
CA GLU A 317 -53.54 13.56 8.04
C GLU A 317 -52.21 13.89 7.38
N ILE A 318 -52.25 14.23 6.08
CA ILE A 318 -51.10 14.68 5.31
C ILE A 318 -50.50 15.96 5.89
N GLN A 319 -51.33 16.97 6.20
CA GLN A 319 -50.90 18.23 6.82
C GLN A 319 -50.38 18.07 8.25
N ALA A 320 -50.68 16.95 8.93
CA ALA A 320 -50.13 16.62 10.25
C ALA A 320 -48.75 15.92 10.19
N SER A 321 -48.19 15.69 8.99
CA SER A 321 -46.91 15.01 8.81
C SER A 321 -45.72 15.97 8.80
N ASP A 322 -44.69 15.65 9.59
CA ASP A 322 -43.39 16.36 9.57
C ASP A 322 -42.69 16.30 8.19
N ARG A 323 -43.07 15.36 7.31
CA ARG A 323 -42.57 15.29 5.92
C ARG A 323 -43.30 16.32 5.03
N TYR A 324 -44.60 16.55 5.25
CA TYR A 324 -45.37 17.59 4.56
C TYR A 324 -44.91 18.99 4.98
N ALA A 325 -44.80 19.26 6.28
CA ALA A 325 -44.39 20.58 6.77
C ALA A 325 -42.98 21.00 6.32
N ARG A 326 -42.06 20.04 6.12
CA ARG A 326 -40.74 20.29 5.52
C ARG A 326 -40.82 20.54 4.02
N MET A 327 -41.60 19.74 3.29
CA MET A 327 -41.79 19.92 1.84
C MET A 327 -42.48 21.25 1.52
N GLU A 328 -43.50 21.63 2.27
CA GLU A 328 -44.20 22.90 2.10
C GLU A 328 -43.26 24.09 2.29
N ARG A 329 -42.38 24.05 3.30
CA ARG A 329 -41.40 25.11 3.53
C ARG A 329 -40.43 25.21 2.34
N VAL A 330 -39.73 24.14 1.99
CA VAL A 330 -38.74 24.14 0.89
C VAL A 330 -39.35 24.63 -0.43
N VAL A 331 -40.59 24.22 -0.74
CA VAL A 331 -41.26 24.66 -1.98
C VAL A 331 -41.68 26.13 -1.93
N ARG A 332 -41.98 26.70 -0.75
CA ARG A 332 -42.19 28.15 -0.58
C ARG A 332 -40.88 28.92 -0.69
N ASP A 333 -39.86 28.49 0.04
CA ASP A 333 -38.51 29.09 0.01
C ASP A 333 -37.98 29.15 -1.45
N GLU A 334 -38.11 28.06 -2.22
CA GLU A 334 -37.74 28.03 -3.65
C GLU A 334 -38.62 28.93 -4.54
N MET A 335 -39.91 29.13 -4.22
CA MET A 335 -40.81 30.02 -4.96
C MET A 335 -40.47 31.50 -4.72
N ASP A 336 -40.10 31.85 -3.49
CA ASP A 336 -39.74 33.21 -3.09
C ASP A 336 -38.38 33.60 -3.71
N MET A 337 -37.39 32.67 -3.72
CA MET A 337 -36.15 32.82 -4.51
C MET A 337 -36.44 32.96 -6.02
N GLU A 338 -37.39 32.19 -6.55
CA GLU A 338 -37.82 32.31 -7.94
C GLU A 338 -38.47 33.68 -8.26
N GLU A 339 -39.05 34.38 -7.28
CA GLU A 339 -39.55 35.75 -7.45
C GLU A 339 -38.41 36.77 -7.40
N ASP A 340 -37.48 36.61 -6.45
CA ASP A 340 -36.33 37.49 -6.27
C ASP A 340 -35.38 37.46 -7.48
N ILE A 341 -35.12 36.30 -8.07
CA ILE A 341 -34.38 36.20 -9.34
C ILE A 341 -35.09 37.01 -10.46
N LYS A 342 -36.43 36.95 -10.53
CA LYS A 342 -37.21 37.70 -11.54
C LYS A 342 -37.22 39.21 -11.26
N LYS A 343 -37.10 39.65 -10.00
CA LYS A 343 -36.91 41.06 -9.61
C LYS A 343 -35.49 41.54 -9.96
N LEU A 344 -34.46 40.76 -9.64
CA LEU A 344 -33.06 41.10 -9.91
C LEU A 344 -32.75 41.15 -11.41
N TYR A 345 -33.23 40.18 -12.19
CA TYR A 345 -33.04 40.17 -13.64
C TYR A 345 -33.73 41.36 -14.33
N LYS A 346 -34.86 41.87 -13.81
CA LYS A 346 -35.49 43.10 -14.31
C LYS A 346 -34.65 44.37 -14.06
N ASN A 347 -33.78 44.34 -13.05
CA ASN A 347 -32.86 45.42 -12.70
C ASN A 347 -31.43 45.18 -13.23
N GLY A 348 -31.24 44.23 -14.15
CA GLY A 348 -29.93 43.92 -14.76
C GLY A 348 -28.96 43.13 -13.88
N VAL A 349 -29.40 42.68 -12.70
CA VAL A 349 -28.56 41.95 -11.73
C VAL A 349 -28.62 40.45 -12.03
N HIS A 350 -27.73 40.00 -12.90
CA HIS A 350 -27.70 38.60 -13.39
C HIS A 350 -26.60 37.74 -12.77
N THR A 351 -25.54 38.34 -12.23
CA THR A 351 -24.37 37.64 -11.65
C THR A 351 -24.01 38.17 -10.27
N LEU A 352 -23.26 37.37 -9.51
CA LEU A 352 -22.79 37.73 -8.16
C LEU A 352 -21.96 39.03 -8.14
N LEU A 353 -21.19 39.32 -9.19
CA LEU A 353 -20.55 40.62 -9.38
C LEU A 353 -21.57 41.77 -9.52
N LYS A 354 -22.58 41.61 -10.39
CA LYS A 354 -23.61 42.64 -10.60
C LYS A 354 -24.48 42.88 -9.37
N TRP A 355 -24.60 41.90 -8.49
CA TRP A 355 -25.22 42.07 -7.17
C TRP A 355 -24.36 42.93 -6.22
N SER A 356 -23.04 42.77 -6.24
CA SER A 356 -22.12 43.64 -5.46
C SER A 356 -22.08 45.09 -5.97
N GLU A 357 -22.39 45.31 -7.24
CA GLU A 357 -22.50 46.63 -7.88
C GLU A 357 -23.92 47.25 -7.78
N ALA A 358 -24.89 46.53 -7.20
CA ALA A 358 -26.28 46.98 -7.15
C ALA A 358 -26.50 48.09 -6.10
N ALA A 359 -27.31 49.09 -6.44
CA ALA A 359 -27.75 50.13 -5.51
C ALA A 359 -28.58 49.54 -4.36
N THR A 360 -28.61 50.21 -3.20
CA THR A 360 -29.40 49.77 -2.02
C THR A 360 -30.88 49.59 -2.36
N GLU A 361 -31.45 50.52 -3.13
CA GLU A 361 -32.82 50.45 -3.66
C GLU A 361 -33.11 49.17 -4.47
N VAL A 362 -32.10 48.56 -5.10
CA VAL A 362 -32.23 47.28 -5.82
C VAL A 362 -32.05 46.08 -4.89
N LYS A 363 -31.20 46.20 -3.86
CA LYS A 363 -31.03 45.18 -2.81
C LYS A 363 -32.25 45.08 -1.88
N GLU A 364 -32.97 46.17 -1.66
CA GLU A 364 -34.19 46.25 -0.83
C GLU A 364 -35.44 45.65 -1.51
N ILE A 365 -35.36 45.26 -2.79
CA ILE A 365 -36.48 44.68 -3.56
C ILE A 365 -36.61 43.14 -3.35
N VAL A 366 -35.55 42.48 -2.89
CA VAL A 366 -35.53 41.03 -2.60
C VAL A 366 -35.70 40.75 -1.11
N HIS A 367 -36.06 39.52 -0.74
CA HIS A 367 -36.23 39.14 0.66
C HIS A 367 -34.89 39.18 1.42
N ASP A 368 -34.92 39.54 2.71
CA ASP A 368 -33.72 39.68 3.57
C ASP A 368 -32.80 38.45 3.53
N ILE A 369 -33.37 37.25 3.51
CA ILE A 369 -32.63 35.97 3.44
C ILE A 369 -31.88 35.84 2.10
N THR A 370 -32.50 36.25 1.00
CA THR A 370 -31.87 36.29 -0.34
C THR A 370 -30.71 37.30 -0.34
N ASN A 371 -30.92 38.46 0.28
CA ASN A 371 -29.94 39.55 0.38
C ASN A 371 -28.71 39.13 1.21
N GLU A 372 -28.92 38.68 2.46
CA GLU A 372 -27.87 38.20 3.36
C GLU A 372 -27.09 37.03 2.72
N PHE A 373 -27.79 36.06 2.12
CA PHE A 373 -27.13 34.91 1.50
C PHE A 373 -26.27 35.29 0.29
N LEU A 374 -26.71 36.25 -0.54
CA LEU A 374 -25.92 36.73 -1.67
C LEU A 374 -24.71 37.57 -1.22
N ASP A 375 -24.83 38.40 -0.18
CA ASP A 375 -23.69 39.16 0.36
C ASP A 375 -22.67 38.28 1.08
N VAL A 376 -23.10 37.27 1.85
CA VAL A 376 -22.21 36.25 2.42
C VAL A 376 -21.51 35.46 1.31
N THR A 377 -22.24 35.03 0.27
CA THR A 377 -21.64 34.28 -0.84
C THR A 377 -20.66 35.14 -1.66
N PHE A 378 -20.96 36.43 -1.85
CA PHE A 378 -20.03 37.37 -2.46
C PHE A 378 -18.76 37.53 -1.61
N GLU A 379 -18.88 37.62 -0.29
CA GLU A 379 -17.71 37.72 0.59
C GLU A 379 -16.88 36.43 0.61
N GLU A 380 -17.49 35.25 0.60
CA GLU A 380 -16.77 33.96 0.45
C GLU A 380 -16.04 33.88 -0.90
N ALA A 381 -16.68 34.26 -2.01
CA ALA A 381 -16.06 34.35 -3.32
C ALA A 381 -14.93 35.41 -3.36
N ARG A 382 -15.12 36.53 -2.65
CA ARG A 382 -14.11 37.59 -2.48
C ARG A 382 -12.92 37.07 -1.68
N ILE A 383 -13.10 36.40 -0.55
CA ILE A 383 -12.02 35.77 0.22
C ILE A 383 -11.27 34.73 -0.64
N LEU A 384 -11.99 33.84 -1.33
CA LEU A 384 -11.41 32.87 -2.27
C LEU A 384 -10.59 33.53 -3.40
N THR A 385 -10.94 34.77 -3.79
CA THR A 385 -10.26 35.53 -4.84
C THR A 385 -9.23 36.55 -4.30
N THR A 386 -9.27 36.90 -3.01
CA THR A 386 -8.32 37.82 -2.34
C THR A 386 -7.19 37.08 -1.63
N THR A 387 -7.42 35.93 -1.00
CA THR A 387 -6.38 35.02 -0.45
C THR A 387 -5.63 34.27 -1.56
N SER A 388 -5.47 34.92 -2.71
CA SER A 388 -5.43 34.27 -4.02
C SER A 388 -4.53 35.00 -5.03
N ALA A 389 -4.06 36.22 -4.69
CA ALA A 389 -2.97 36.88 -5.39
C ALA A 389 -1.70 36.01 -5.36
N ALA A 390 -0.97 36.00 -6.47
CA ALA A 390 0.23 35.18 -6.60
C ALA A 390 1.36 35.73 -5.72
N MET A 391 1.86 34.92 -4.78
CA MET A 391 2.88 35.35 -3.84
C MET A 391 4.25 35.35 -4.53
N LYS A 392 4.79 36.54 -4.80
CA LYS A 392 6.22 36.67 -5.15
C LYS A 392 7.05 36.31 -3.92
N LEU A 393 8.04 35.45 -4.10
CA LEU A 393 8.99 35.07 -3.06
C LEU A 393 10.33 35.72 -3.39
N GLU A 394 10.50 36.94 -2.89
CA GLU A 394 11.74 37.71 -3.02
C GLU A 394 12.90 36.99 -2.30
N GLY A 395 14.13 37.18 -2.78
CA GLY A 395 15.31 36.45 -2.30
C GLY A 395 15.39 34.98 -2.74
N LEU A 396 14.28 34.25 -2.80
CA LEU A 396 14.27 32.78 -2.99
C LEU A 396 14.92 32.31 -4.30
N TYR A 397 14.84 33.08 -5.39
CA TYR A 397 15.53 32.72 -6.64
C TYR A 397 17.05 32.69 -6.42
N GLU A 398 17.60 33.78 -5.89
CA GLU A 398 19.04 33.92 -5.67
C GLU A 398 19.53 33.01 -4.53
N SER A 399 18.69 32.71 -3.53
CA SER A 399 19.06 31.76 -2.47
C SER A 399 19.19 30.33 -3.01
N VAL A 400 18.27 29.89 -3.87
CA VAL A 400 18.32 28.57 -4.51
C VAL A 400 19.42 28.51 -5.57
N TYR A 401 19.62 29.59 -6.34
CA TYR A 401 20.65 29.65 -7.38
C TYR A 401 22.07 29.69 -6.77
N ASN A 402 22.32 30.59 -5.82
CA ASN A 402 23.64 30.72 -5.16
C ASN A 402 23.78 29.77 -3.94
N ALA A 403 23.04 28.65 -3.92
CA ALA A 403 23.11 27.68 -2.83
C ALA A 403 24.54 27.13 -2.66
N ARG A 404 25.02 27.12 -1.42
CA ARG A 404 26.43 26.87 -1.10
C ARG A 404 26.75 25.38 -1.09
N TRP A 405 27.75 25.01 -1.88
CA TRP A 405 28.28 23.65 -1.94
C TRP A 405 29.13 23.28 -0.72
N SER A 406 29.06 22.01 -0.35
CA SER A 406 30.06 21.33 0.48
C SER A 406 30.06 19.84 0.11
N HIS A 407 31.12 19.12 0.46
CA HIS A 407 31.17 17.67 0.30
C HIS A 407 31.88 16.99 1.47
N LEU A 408 31.66 15.69 1.59
CA LEU A 408 32.32 14.82 2.56
C LEU A 408 33.16 13.77 1.84
N VAL A 409 34.39 13.55 2.31
CA VAL A 409 35.29 12.50 1.82
C VAL A 409 35.68 11.58 2.97
N GLU A 410 35.97 10.31 2.67
CA GLU A 410 36.55 9.40 3.66
C GLU A 410 38.06 9.61 3.77
N VAL A 411 38.56 9.75 5.01
CA VAL A 411 39.97 10.03 5.30
C VAL A 411 40.51 8.91 6.18
N PRO A 412 41.45 8.06 5.68
CA PRO A 412 42.05 7.00 6.46
C PRO A 412 42.68 7.52 7.76
N GLY A 413 42.21 7.02 8.91
CA GLY A 413 42.67 7.44 10.24
C GLY A 413 42.06 8.75 10.78
N GLY A 414 41.07 9.35 10.10
CA GLY A 414 40.39 10.55 10.57
C GLY A 414 39.58 10.34 11.87
N GLU A 415 39.47 11.40 12.69
CA GLU A 415 38.75 11.35 13.97
C GLU A 415 37.22 11.16 13.82
N GLY A 416 36.57 10.74 14.91
CA GLY A 416 35.10 10.70 15.03
C GLY A 416 34.44 9.66 14.13
N THR A 417 34.03 10.08 12.94
CA THR A 417 33.43 9.20 11.91
C THR A 417 34.41 8.79 10.81
N GLY A 418 35.62 9.36 10.76
CA GLY A 418 36.56 9.14 9.64
C GLY A 418 36.16 9.86 8.34
N LEU A 419 35.26 10.84 8.42
CA LEU A 419 34.78 11.63 7.30
C LEU A 419 35.16 13.11 7.50
N GLU A 420 35.85 13.70 6.52
CA GLU A 420 36.20 15.12 6.50
C GLU A 420 35.14 15.93 5.76
N VAL A 421 34.80 17.12 6.27
CA VAL A 421 33.88 18.08 5.61
C VAL A 421 34.69 19.15 4.89
N ARG A 422 34.39 19.38 3.60
CA ARG A 422 35.07 20.36 2.74
C ARG A 422 34.05 21.34 2.17
N GLU A 423 34.18 22.63 2.52
CA GLU A 423 33.25 23.70 2.13
C GLU A 423 33.51 24.23 0.70
N ARG A 424 33.41 23.34 -0.30
CA ARG A 424 33.45 23.62 -1.74
C ARG A 424 32.71 22.53 -2.54
N GLU A 425 32.45 22.77 -3.83
CA GLU A 425 32.07 21.71 -4.78
C GLU A 425 33.22 20.68 -4.90
N PRO A 426 32.96 19.36 -4.99
CA PRO A 426 34.02 18.37 -5.07
C PRO A 426 34.82 18.49 -6.39
N PRO A 427 36.14 18.29 -6.35
CA PRO A 427 37.01 18.42 -7.52
C PRO A 427 36.80 17.31 -8.56
N GLN A 428 36.20 16.18 -8.18
CA GLN A 428 35.73 15.14 -9.09
C GLN A 428 34.33 14.65 -8.68
N PRO A 429 33.38 14.55 -9.63
CA PRO A 429 32.07 13.92 -9.40
C PRO A 429 32.18 12.38 -9.41
N TRP A 430 31.07 11.70 -9.15
CA TRP A 430 31.00 10.25 -9.30
C TRP A 430 31.10 9.82 -10.78
N ARG A 431 31.71 8.65 -11.03
CA ARG A 431 31.84 8.06 -12.37
C ARG A 431 30.77 6.99 -12.57
N TYR A 432 30.18 6.92 -13.77
CA TYR A 432 29.06 6.04 -14.06
C TYR A 432 29.21 5.35 -15.42
N LYS A 433 28.97 4.03 -15.44
CA LYS A 433 29.05 3.22 -16.66
C LYS A 433 28.15 3.79 -17.75
N ALA A 434 28.72 4.02 -18.93
CA ALA A 434 27.99 4.60 -20.07
C ALA A 434 26.70 3.82 -20.38
N VAL A 435 26.79 2.49 -20.35
CA VAL A 435 25.64 1.58 -20.42
C VAL A 435 25.09 1.37 -19.01
N GLY A 436 23.86 1.81 -18.77
CA GLY A 436 23.11 1.53 -17.54
C GLY A 436 23.42 2.44 -16.34
N ARG A 437 24.31 3.43 -16.46
CA ARG A 437 24.57 4.48 -15.45
C ARG A 437 24.83 3.97 -14.03
N THR A 438 25.29 2.74 -13.86
CA THR A 438 25.66 2.19 -12.55
C THR A 438 26.98 2.84 -12.11
N LEU A 439 27.10 3.19 -10.83
CA LEU A 439 28.32 3.75 -10.24
C LEU A 439 29.53 2.85 -10.57
N GLU A 440 30.59 3.45 -11.07
CA GLU A 440 31.88 2.79 -11.26
C GLU A 440 32.63 2.80 -9.93
N LYS A 441 32.82 1.60 -9.37
CA LYS A 441 33.77 1.40 -8.28
C LYS A 441 35.15 1.19 -8.91
N ASP A 442 36.10 2.06 -8.57
CA ASP A 442 37.47 2.01 -9.06
C ASP A 442 38.24 0.89 -8.32
N ASP A 443 37.93 -0.35 -8.66
CA ASP A 443 38.40 -1.57 -7.98
C ASP A 443 39.90 -1.90 -8.23
N GLY A 444 40.71 -0.94 -8.72
CA GLY A 444 42.16 -1.16 -8.86
C GLY A 444 43.02 -0.21 -9.71
N VAL A 445 42.57 0.98 -10.15
CA VAL A 445 43.39 1.89 -10.98
C VAL A 445 43.62 3.25 -10.33
N GLN A 446 44.85 3.48 -9.87
CA GLN A 446 45.29 4.73 -9.24
C GLN A 446 45.55 5.82 -10.30
N GLN A 447 44.49 6.55 -10.70
CA GLN A 447 44.57 7.69 -11.64
C GLN A 447 43.83 8.95 -11.14
N SER A 448 43.83 9.16 -9.82
CA SER A 448 43.42 10.41 -9.16
C SER A 448 44.13 10.57 -7.83
N ASP A 449 44.63 11.77 -7.53
CA ASP A 449 45.23 12.11 -6.23
C ASP A 449 44.18 12.56 -5.19
N GLU A 450 42.95 12.90 -5.61
CA GLU A 450 41.82 13.18 -4.72
C GLU A 450 40.71 12.13 -4.88
N ALA A 451 40.18 11.64 -3.76
CA ALA A 451 39.10 10.66 -3.71
C ALA A 451 37.73 11.31 -4.07
N PRO A 452 36.81 10.56 -4.70
CA PRO A 452 35.45 11.05 -4.95
C PRO A 452 34.68 11.27 -3.63
N PRO A 453 33.65 12.13 -3.63
CA PRO A 453 32.83 12.37 -2.45
C PRO A 453 32.09 11.11 -2.00
N VAL A 454 31.85 11.00 -0.70
CA VAL A 454 30.85 10.08 -0.10
C VAL A 454 29.47 10.72 -0.14
N LEU A 455 29.40 12.05 0.05
CA LEU A 455 28.16 12.82 0.03
C LEU A 455 28.45 14.27 -0.37
N MET A 456 27.62 14.86 -1.23
CA MET A 456 27.58 16.31 -1.45
C MET A 456 26.41 16.96 -0.69
N VAL A 457 26.56 18.24 -0.37
CA VAL A 457 25.54 19.05 0.29
C VAL A 457 25.38 20.39 -0.40
N LEU A 458 24.13 20.81 -0.60
CA LEU A 458 23.77 22.18 -0.99
C LEU A 458 23.00 22.88 0.12
N THR A 459 23.44 24.07 0.50
CA THR A 459 22.81 24.89 1.55
C THR A 459 22.21 26.18 0.95
N SER A 460 20.88 26.30 0.97
CA SER A 460 20.17 27.53 0.54
C SER A 460 19.72 28.31 1.76
N ASP A 461 20.01 29.61 1.84
CA ASP A 461 19.82 30.40 3.08
C ASP A 461 18.33 30.70 3.40
N GLU A 462 17.50 30.91 2.39
CA GLU A 462 16.02 30.94 2.47
C GLU A 462 15.38 29.53 2.39
N GLY A 463 16.20 28.47 2.39
CA GLY A 463 15.73 27.08 2.22
C GLY A 463 15.27 26.75 0.80
N TRP A 464 14.34 25.81 0.67
CA TRP A 464 13.92 25.23 -0.62
C TRP A 464 12.39 25.17 -0.72
N PRO A 465 11.80 25.15 -1.93
CA PRO A 465 10.35 25.00 -2.09
C PRO A 465 9.74 23.84 -1.30
N TYR A 466 10.47 22.72 -1.15
CA TYR A 466 10.08 21.58 -0.31
C TYR A 466 10.01 21.93 1.19
N THR A 467 11.01 22.65 1.72
CA THR A 467 11.07 23.01 3.15
C THR A 467 10.02 24.08 3.47
N LEU A 468 9.81 25.03 2.55
CA LEU A 468 8.77 26.07 2.62
C LEU A 468 7.33 25.53 2.49
N ASN A 469 7.16 24.31 1.96
CA ASN A 469 5.86 23.63 1.88
C ASN A 469 5.60 22.67 3.05
N SER A 470 6.53 22.57 4.02
CA SER A 470 6.46 21.63 5.13
C SER A 470 6.07 22.32 6.45
N LEU A 471 5.00 21.83 7.10
CA LEU A 471 4.44 22.39 8.36
C LEU A 471 5.45 22.51 9.52
N HIS A 472 6.56 21.79 9.46
CA HIS A 472 7.73 21.97 10.31
C HIS A 472 8.93 22.16 9.39
N GLY A 473 9.55 23.35 9.42
CA GLY A 473 10.61 23.73 8.49
C GLY A 473 11.76 22.72 8.53
N ALA A 474 11.90 21.97 7.42
CA ALA A 474 13.06 21.12 7.21
C ALA A 474 14.31 21.99 7.01
N GLY A 475 15.48 21.44 7.37
CA GLY A 475 16.74 22.18 7.30
C GLY A 475 17.12 22.63 5.89
N ASN A 476 17.93 23.67 5.83
CA ASN A 476 18.42 24.32 4.61
C ASN A 476 19.37 23.45 3.76
N ASP A 477 19.85 22.34 4.34
CA ASP A 477 20.88 21.46 3.80
C ASP A 477 20.22 20.29 3.00
N LEU A 478 20.53 20.14 1.70
CA LEU A 478 20.16 18.98 0.87
C LEU A 478 21.23 17.90 0.91
N PHE A 479 20.86 16.62 0.95
CA PHE A 479 21.81 15.50 0.90
C PHE A 479 21.84 14.82 -0.47
N ILE A 480 22.94 14.98 -1.20
CA ILE A 480 23.12 14.45 -2.56
C ILE A 480 24.15 13.32 -2.50
N ASN A 481 23.69 12.08 -2.67
CA ASN A 481 24.56 10.92 -2.91
C ASN A 481 24.62 10.59 -4.40
N SER A 482 25.40 9.56 -4.74
CA SER A 482 25.54 9.08 -6.13
C SER A 482 24.22 8.67 -6.78
N GLU A 483 23.21 8.21 -6.02
CA GLU A 483 21.88 7.92 -6.57
C GLU A 483 21.09 9.19 -6.89
N VAL A 484 21.17 10.23 -6.06
CA VAL A 484 20.56 11.54 -6.35
C VAL A 484 21.24 12.21 -7.56
N GLU A 485 22.57 12.11 -7.68
CA GLU A 485 23.29 12.65 -8.83
C GLU A 485 23.00 11.85 -10.12
N ARG A 486 22.85 10.52 -10.04
CA ARG A 486 22.47 9.68 -11.20
C ARG A 486 21.12 10.10 -11.80
N VAL A 487 20.14 10.48 -10.98
CA VAL A 487 18.85 11.00 -11.46
C VAL A 487 19.04 12.26 -12.30
N TRP A 488 19.92 13.18 -11.88
CA TRP A 488 20.28 14.35 -12.69
C TRP A 488 21.02 13.96 -13.97
N HIS A 489 21.96 13.01 -13.93
CA HIS A 489 22.65 12.54 -15.14
C HIS A 489 21.70 11.95 -16.20
N ILE A 490 20.60 11.32 -15.80
CA ILE A 490 19.55 10.83 -16.70
C ILE A 490 18.79 12.01 -17.32
N VAL A 491 18.24 12.91 -16.49
CA VAL A 491 17.49 14.09 -16.95
C VAL A 491 18.34 15.02 -17.84
N LYS A 492 19.62 15.21 -17.49
CA LYS A 492 20.58 15.95 -18.32
C LYS A 492 20.80 15.29 -19.68
N GLY A 493 20.74 13.95 -19.74
CA GLY A 493 20.76 13.19 -20.99
C GLY A 493 19.54 13.48 -21.85
N ASP A 494 18.33 13.38 -21.28
CA ASP A 494 17.07 13.64 -21.97
C ASP A 494 17.00 15.07 -22.56
N LEU A 495 17.46 16.07 -21.78
CA LEU A 495 17.59 17.46 -22.25
C LEU A 495 18.63 17.60 -23.37
N SER A 496 19.77 16.92 -23.25
CA SER A 496 20.83 16.97 -24.27
C SER A 496 20.35 16.37 -25.59
N GLU A 497 19.58 15.29 -25.58
CA GLU A 497 19.00 14.70 -26.78
C GLU A 497 17.97 15.66 -27.42
N TRP A 498 17.04 16.18 -26.62
CA TRP A 498 15.97 17.09 -27.09
C TRP A 498 16.49 18.40 -27.70
N PHE A 499 17.57 18.96 -27.16
CA PHE A 499 18.22 20.14 -27.73
C PHE A 499 19.23 19.84 -28.87
N SER A 500 19.46 18.55 -29.19
CA SER A 500 20.32 18.11 -30.30
C SER A 500 19.54 17.59 -31.51
N SER A 501 18.27 17.20 -31.34
CA SER A 501 17.40 16.81 -32.45
C SER A 501 17.00 18.02 -33.29
N PHE A 502 17.61 18.16 -34.48
CA PHE A 502 17.27 19.19 -35.46
C PHE A 502 15.79 19.17 -35.91
N ASP A 503 15.16 17.99 -35.92
CA ASP A 503 13.75 17.83 -36.28
C ASP A 503 12.84 17.80 -35.05
N LEU A 504 12.50 18.99 -34.57
CA LEU A 504 11.56 19.20 -33.46
C LEU A 504 10.11 18.77 -33.78
N THR A 505 9.80 18.42 -35.04
CA THR A 505 8.46 17.90 -35.40
C THR A 505 8.25 16.45 -34.95
N LEU A 506 9.35 15.69 -34.81
CA LEU A 506 9.33 14.27 -34.40
C LEU A 506 9.53 14.07 -32.89
N LYS A 507 10.19 15.01 -32.19
CA LYS A 507 10.36 15.00 -30.72
C LYS A 507 10.06 16.39 -30.13
N PRO A 508 8.78 16.72 -29.89
CA PRO A 508 8.38 18.05 -29.40
C PRO A 508 8.74 18.31 -27.92
N SER A 509 9.11 17.30 -27.15
CA SER A 509 9.45 17.39 -25.71
C SER A 509 10.55 16.37 -25.36
N PRO A 510 11.31 16.57 -24.26
CA PRO A 510 12.21 15.54 -23.75
C PRO A 510 11.39 14.43 -23.08
N LEU A 511 11.94 13.21 -23.05
CA LEU A 511 11.25 12.03 -22.52
C LEU A 511 10.73 12.26 -21.08
N PRO A 512 9.40 12.18 -20.84
CA PRO A 512 8.86 12.32 -19.49
C PRO A 512 9.37 11.20 -18.57
N ARG A 513 9.60 11.51 -17.29
CA ARG A 513 10.21 10.58 -16.33
C ARG A 513 9.34 10.35 -15.09
N VAL A 514 9.42 9.16 -14.50
CA VAL A 514 8.85 8.86 -13.17
C VAL A 514 9.95 8.38 -12.24
N LEU A 515 10.25 9.15 -11.19
CA LEU A 515 11.25 8.84 -10.18
C LEU A 515 10.64 7.97 -9.07
N ILE A 516 10.82 6.65 -9.20
CA ILE A 516 10.36 5.62 -8.27
C ILE A 516 11.45 5.36 -7.22
N GLY A 517 11.05 4.97 -6.00
CA GLY A 517 11.98 4.53 -4.96
C GLY A 517 11.33 4.53 -3.57
N THR A 518 11.96 3.83 -2.62
CA THR A 518 11.43 3.51 -1.29
C THR A 518 10.91 4.76 -0.52
N PRO A 519 9.79 4.68 0.21
CA PRO A 519 9.28 5.79 1.01
C PRO A 519 10.29 6.27 2.07
N GLY A 520 10.41 7.60 2.23
CA GLY A 520 11.22 8.19 3.30
C GLY A 520 12.72 8.30 3.02
N ILE A 521 13.20 7.93 1.82
CA ILE A 521 14.62 8.07 1.41
C ILE A 521 14.99 9.49 0.93
N GLY A 522 14.04 10.43 0.94
CA GLY A 522 14.28 11.82 0.55
C GLY A 522 14.14 12.15 -0.93
N LYS A 523 13.40 11.36 -1.75
CA LYS A 523 13.20 11.64 -3.19
C LYS A 523 12.79 13.10 -3.46
N SER A 524 11.72 13.56 -2.81
CA SER A 524 11.21 14.93 -2.94
C SER A 524 12.18 15.98 -2.36
N MET A 525 12.67 15.74 -1.14
CA MET A 525 13.56 16.66 -0.43
C MET A 525 14.88 16.88 -1.20
N ASN A 526 15.59 15.80 -1.50
CA ASN A 526 16.94 15.83 -2.06
C ASN A 526 16.90 15.85 -3.58
N ALA A 527 16.35 14.81 -4.23
CA ALA A 527 16.40 14.71 -5.70
C ALA A 527 15.51 15.76 -6.39
N GLY A 528 14.30 16.02 -5.90
CA GLY A 528 13.44 17.10 -6.41
C GLY A 528 14.11 18.47 -6.30
N SER A 529 14.69 18.81 -5.15
CA SER A 529 15.36 20.10 -4.96
C SER A 529 16.71 20.20 -5.69
N TYR A 530 17.44 19.09 -5.84
CA TYR A 530 18.69 19.06 -6.62
C TYR A 530 18.45 19.19 -8.12
N LEU A 531 17.40 18.56 -8.65
CA LEU A 531 16.95 18.77 -10.03
C LEU A 531 16.57 20.23 -10.25
N LEU A 532 15.86 20.87 -9.31
CA LEU A 532 15.56 22.30 -9.39
C LEU A 532 16.85 23.14 -9.46
N TYR A 533 17.81 22.92 -8.56
CA TYR A 533 19.11 23.61 -8.58
C TYR A 533 19.81 23.48 -9.95
N GLN A 534 19.91 22.24 -10.45
CA GLN A 534 20.60 21.93 -11.70
C GLN A 534 19.89 22.49 -12.95
N LEU A 535 18.55 22.49 -12.99
CA LEU A 535 17.76 23.06 -14.09
C LEU A 535 17.82 24.60 -14.14
N LEU A 536 18.01 25.26 -12.99
CA LEU A 536 18.28 26.69 -12.93
C LEU A 536 19.67 27.04 -13.46
N HIS A 537 20.67 26.18 -13.24
CA HIS A 537 22.02 26.31 -13.80
C HIS A 537 22.14 25.85 -15.26
N TYR A 538 21.14 25.15 -15.79
CA TYR A 538 21.08 24.81 -17.21
C TYR A 538 21.02 26.07 -18.09
N ASP A 539 21.41 25.94 -19.35
CA ASP A 539 21.34 26.98 -20.38
C ASP A 539 19.96 27.71 -20.39
N VAL A 540 19.99 29.05 -20.30
CA VAL A 540 18.79 29.89 -20.20
C VAL A 540 18.13 30.19 -21.55
N GLU A 541 18.89 30.12 -22.66
CA GLU A 541 18.33 30.25 -24.01
C GLU A 541 17.55 28.98 -24.39
N LYS A 542 18.00 27.82 -23.87
CA LYS A 542 17.34 26.52 -24.06
C LYS A 542 16.20 26.27 -23.07
N LEU A 543 16.35 26.69 -21.82
CA LEU A 543 15.38 26.44 -20.75
C LEU A 543 15.17 27.69 -19.88
N GLN A 544 14.00 28.32 -20.01
CA GLN A 544 13.72 29.67 -19.49
C GLN A 544 12.91 29.64 -18.18
N VAL A 545 12.16 28.57 -17.93
CA VAL A 545 11.31 28.40 -16.74
C VAL A 545 11.53 27.03 -16.10
N VAL A 546 11.57 26.97 -14.76
CA VAL A 546 11.55 25.71 -14.01
C VAL A 546 10.40 25.78 -13.00
N VAL A 547 9.60 24.72 -12.87
CA VAL A 547 8.43 24.72 -11.98
C VAL A 547 8.50 23.51 -11.06
N HIS A 548 8.41 23.74 -9.74
CA HIS A 548 8.36 22.69 -8.73
C HIS A 548 6.97 22.69 -8.08
N CYS A 549 6.21 21.61 -8.32
CA CYS A 549 4.84 21.44 -7.84
C CYS A 549 4.78 20.46 -6.68
N PHE A 550 3.93 20.76 -5.69
CA PHE A 550 3.59 19.90 -4.55
C PHE A 550 2.07 19.75 -4.52
N GLY A 551 1.54 18.81 -5.30
CA GLY A 551 0.09 18.65 -5.49
C GLY A 551 -0.57 19.86 -6.16
N ASP A 552 -1.28 20.69 -5.38
CA ASP A 552 -2.03 21.86 -5.87
C ASP A 552 -1.25 23.19 -5.81
N THR A 553 -0.04 23.15 -5.26
CA THR A 553 0.82 24.31 -5.04
C THR A 553 2.02 24.27 -5.98
N ALA A 554 2.24 25.32 -6.76
CA ALA A 554 3.32 25.40 -7.75
C ALA A 554 4.25 26.60 -7.47
N TYR A 555 5.56 26.34 -7.45
CA TYR A 555 6.61 27.36 -7.37
C TYR A 555 7.23 27.53 -8.77
N VAL A 556 6.92 28.64 -9.44
CA VAL A 556 7.42 28.96 -10.79
C VAL A 556 8.67 29.83 -10.68
N PHE A 557 9.81 29.30 -11.12
CA PHE A 557 11.08 30.02 -11.22
C PHE A 557 11.29 30.48 -12.67
N HIS A 558 11.26 31.79 -12.88
CA HIS A 558 11.46 32.41 -14.20
C HIS A 558 12.90 32.90 -14.32
N LYS A 559 13.72 32.25 -15.14
CA LYS A 559 15.19 32.42 -15.13
C LYS A 559 15.64 33.77 -15.70
N ILE A 560 14.94 34.28 -16.72
CA ILE A 560 15.25 35.59 -17.34
C ILE A 560 15.03 36.75 -16.36
N THR A 561 13.90 36.78 -15.65
CA THR A 561 13.55 37.83 -14.67
C THR A 561 14.11 37.56 -13.27
N LYS A 562 14.69 36.38 -13.03
CA LYS A 562 15.14 35.88 -11.72
C LYS A 562 14.08 35.95 -10.61
N THR A 563 12.82 35.68 -10.93
CA THR A 563 11.70 35.73 -9.98
C THR A 563 11.17 34.34 -9.63
N VAL A 564 10.79 34.13 -8.36
CA VAL A 564 9.95 33.00 -7.94
C VAL A 564 8.55 33.48 -7.60
N THR A 565 7.54 32.82 -8.17
CA THR A 565 6.13 33.07 -7.83
C THR A 565 5.47 31.78 -7.37
N LYS A 566 4.84 31.83 -6.19
CA LYS A 566 4.05 30.73 -5.62
C LYS A 566 2.57 30.90 -6.00
N TYR A 567 2.02 29.87 -6.62
CA TYR A 567 0.61 29.71 -6.93
C TYR A 567 0.03 28.60 -6.06
N MET A 568 -1.19 28.82 -5.55
CA MET A 568 -1.95 27.84 -4.76
C MET A 568 -3.28 27.58 -5.45
N GLY A 569 -3.63 26.31 -5.60
CA GLY A 569 -4.80 25.85 -6.35
C GLY A 569 -4.42 25.35 -7.74
N ASN A 570 -4.79 24.10 -8.02
CA ASN A 570 -4.44 23.36 -9.22
C ASN A 570 -4.84 24.10 -10.52
N THR A 571 -6.08 24.59 -10.60
CA THR A 571 -6.62 25.35 -11.76
C THR A 571 -5.76 26.57 -12.12
N LYS A 572 -5.25 27.31 -11.12
CA LYS A 572 -4.39 28.48 -11.35
C LYS A 572 -3.01 28.08 -11.84
N SER A 573 -2.45 27.03 -11.25
CA SER A 573 -1.15 26.49 -11.65
C SER A 573 -1.18 26.05 -13.12
N LYS A 574 -2.27 25.40 -13.57
CA LYS A 574 -2.48 25.08 -15.00
C LYS A 574 -2.57 26.34 -15.86
N ILE A 575 -3.49 27.28 -15.58
CA ILE A 575 -3.67 28.51 -16.38
C ILE A 575 -2.36 29.30 -16.55
N VAL A 576 -1.50 29.33 -15.52
CA VAL A 576 -0.18 29.98 -15.59
C VAL A 576 0.80 29.17 -16.44
N LEU A 577 0.88 27.85 -16.28
CA LEU A 577 1.69 26.97 -17.13
C LEU A 577 1.27 27.07 -18.60
N ASP A 578 -0.04 27.05 -18.88
CA ASP A 578 -0.62 27.20 -20.21
C ASP A 578 -0.27 28.56 -20.82
N GLY A 579 -0.37 29.65 -20.06
CA GLY A 579 -0.01 30.99 -20.54
C GLY A 579 1.49 31.16 -20.82
N LEU A 580 2.36 30.60 -19.96
CA LEU A 580 3.81 30.57 -20.19
C LEU A 580 4.17 29.76 -21.44
N TRP A 581 3.54 28.59 -21.62
CA TRP A 581 3.70 27.76 -22.80
C TRP A 581 3.20 28.43 -24.09
N GLN A 582 2.00 29.05 -24.07
CA GLN A 582 1.44 29.81 -25.19
C GLN A 582 2.31 31.02 -25.60
N SER A 583 3.06 31.61 -24.66
CA SER A 583 4.04 32.66 -24.97
C SER A 583 5.31 32.16 -25.67
N GLY A 584 5.41 30.85 -25.95
CA GLY A 584 6.55 30.23 -26.64
C GLY A 584 7.74 29.90 -25.73
N MET A 585 7.61 30.09 -24.41
CA MET A 585 8.69 29.76 -23.48
C MET A 585 8.87 28.25 -23.33
N LYS A 586 10.12 27.82 -23.15
CA LYS A 586 10.51 26.43 -22.85
C LYS A 586 10.78 26.26 -21.36
N GLY A 587 10.23 25.19 -20.77
CA GLY A 587 10.40 24.92 -19.34
C GLY A 587 10.38 23.44 -18.95
N TYR A 588 10.64 23.20 -17.67
CA TYR A 588 10.70 21.86 -17.08
C TYR A 588 9.90 21.80 -15.77
N ILE A 589 9.11 20.74 -15.58
CA ILE A 589 8.21 20.53 -14.45
C ILE A 589 8.74 19.40 -13.56
N ILE A 590 8.93 19.69 -12.27
CA ILE A 590 9.15 18.70 -11.22
C ILE A 590 7.85 18.59 -10.44
N TYR A 591 7.17 17.44 -10.52
CA TYR A 591 5.86 17.23 -9.90
C TYR A 591 5.93 16.24 -8.75
N ASP A 592 5.90 16.74 -7.51
CA ASP A 592 5.85 15.94 -6.28
C ASP A 592 4.41 15.63 -5.89
N VAL A 593 4.09 14.34 -5.79
CA VAL A 593 2.71 13.84 -5.69
C VAL A 593 2.21 13.88 -4.24
N ALA A 594 1.70 15.04 -3.83
CA ALA A 594 1.32 15.32 -2.44
C ALA A 594 0.09 14.52 -1.93
N LYS A 595 -0.84 14.13 -2.80
CA LYS A 595 -1.99 13.28 -2.42
C LYS A 595 -1.69 11.80 -2.69
N LYS A 596 -1.88 10.96 -1.68
CA LYS A 596 -1.88 9.50 -1.83
C LYS A 596 -2.90 9.08 -2.91
N GLY A 597 -2.58 8.04 -3.69
CA GLY A 597 -3.49 7.43 -4.68
C GLY A 597 -3.85 8.26 -5.92
N THR A 598 -3.33 9.48 -6.12
CA THR A 598 -3.82 10.40 -7.17
C THR A 598 -2.76 10.69 -8.23
N PRO A 599 -3.05 10.58 -9.55
CA PRO A 599 -2.16 11.06 -10.60
C PRO A 599 -2.09 12.58 -10.69
N PRO A 600 -1.08 13.15 -11.39
CA PRO A 600 -1.19 14.50 -11.91
C PRO A 600 -2.45 14.59 -12.78
N ASP A 601 -3.21 15.67 -12.67
CA ASP A 601 -4.41 15.87 -13.48
C ASP A 601 -4.13 15.70 -14.98
N THR A 602 -5.11 15.16 -15.71
CA THR A 602 -5.14 15.25 -17.17
C THR A 602 -4.99 16.71 -17.62
N GLY A 603 -4.03 16.97 -18.51
CA GLY A 603 -3.71 18.33 -18.97
C GLY A 603 -2.97 19.21 -17.95
N PHE A 604 -2.34 18.67 -16.90
CA PHE A 604 -1.47 19.48 -16.03
C PHE A 604 -0.15 19.90 -16.71
N ALA A 605 0.41 19.02 -17.54
CA ALA A 605 1.60 19.31 -18.34
C ALA A 605 1.20 19.62 -19.80
N PRO A 606 1.82 20.62 -20.46
CA PRO A 606 1.60 20.85 -21.88
C PRO A 606 1.96 19.61 -22.71
N CYS A 607 1.08 19.20 -23.61
CA CYS A 607 1.25 17.97 -24.40
C CYS A 607 2.50 17.97 -25.31
N ASN A 608 3.07 19.15 -25.58
CA ASN A 608 4.24 19.38 -26.42
C ASN A 608 5.11 20.50 -25.83
N GLY A 609 6.43 20.48 -26.00
CA GLY A 609 7.30 21.65 -25.78
C GLY A 609 7.95 21.82 -24.41
N TRP A 610 7.53 21.09 -23.38
CA TRP A 610 8.10 21.16 -22.01
C TRP A 610 8.50 19.77 -21.52
N GLY A 611 9.50 19.71 -20.62
CA GLY A 611 9.92 18.48 -19.96
C GLY A 611 9.22 18.26 -18.61
N MET A 612 9.10 16.99 -18.18
CA MET A 612 8.46 16.65 -16.90
C MET A 612 9.12 15.46 -16.21
N ILE A 613 9.29 15.56 -14.89
CA ILE A 613 9.54 14.43 -14.00
C ILE A 613 8.50 14.39 -12.87
N VAL A 614 7.89 13.22 -12.68
CA VAL A 614 7.02 12.93 -11.53
C VAL A 614 7.87 12.32 -10.43
N VAL A 615 7.93 12.95 -9.26
CA VAL A 615 8.58 12.39 -8.07
C VAL A 615 7.55 11.53 -7.33
N SER A 616 7.81 10.22 -7.21
CA SER A 616 6.76 9.29 -6.81
C SER A 616 6.35 9.44 -5.34
N SER A 617 5.05 9.62 -5.11
CA SER A 617 4.41 9.27 -3.85
C SER A 617 4.63 7.78 -3.55
N PRO A 618 4.60 7.34 -2.27
CA PRO A 618 4.70 5.93 -1.86
C PRO A 618 3.75 4.89 -2.51
N GLU A 619 2.91 5.21 -3.49
CA GLU A 619 1.83 4.33 -3.96
C GLU A 619 2.01 3.76 -5.38
N VAL A 620 2.39 2.49 -5.44
CA VAL A 620 2.79 1.77 -6.66
C VAL A 620 1.64 1.45 -7.61
N SER A 621 0.41 1.25 -7.13
CA SER A 621 -0.79 1.00 -7.97
C SER A 621 -1.12 2.14 -8.94
N ASN A 622 -0.39 3.25 -8.86
CA ASN A 622 -0.48 4.37 -9.78
C ASN A 622 0.71 4.52 -10.73
N TYR A 623 1.82 3.77 -10.58
CA TYR A 623 3.01 3.96 -11.43
C TYR A 623 2.75 3.54 -12.87
N ASP A 624 2.17 2.35 -13.10
CA ASP A 624 1.80 1.88 -14.43
C ASP A 624 0.76 2.82 -15.07
N LYS A 625 -0.12 3.42 -14.25
CA LYS A 625 -1.09 4.43 -14.66
C LYS A 625 -0.42 5.75 -15.06
N TRP A 626 0.62 6.20 -14.34
CA TRP A 626 1.38 7.41 -14.69
C TRP A 626 2.24 7.20 -15.93
N GLU A 627 2.90 6.04 -16.05
CA GLU A 627 3.63 5.64 -17.24
C GLU A 627 2.71 5.57 -18.46
N THR A 628 1.52 4.97 -18.33
CA THR A 628 0.51 4.93 -19.41
C THR A 628 -0.03 6.33 -19.75
N GLN A 629 -0.37 7.15 -18.74
CA GLN A 629 -0.96 8.47 -18.90
C GLN A 629 0.02 9.50 -19.50
N LEU A 630 1.30 9.42 -19.14
CA LEU A 630 2.34 10.39 -19.53
C LEU A 630 3.32 9.86 -20.59
N LYS A 631 3.21 8.56 -20.96
CA LYS A 631 4.20 7.81 -21.76
C LYS A 631 5.62 7.93 -21.16
N ALA A 632 5.70 7.91 -19.83
CA ALA A 632 6.86 8.34 -19.06
C ALA A 632 7.73 7.17 -18.60
N SER A 633 9.04 7.21 -18.90
CA SER A 633 9.97 6.14 -18.53
C SER A 633 10.41 6.22 -17.07
N ARG A 634 10.50 5.05 -16.43
CA ARG A 634 10.94 4.86 -15.05
C ARG A 634 12.40 5.32 -14.82
N ILE A 635 12.66 5.84 -13.62
CA ILE A 635 13.99 5.96 -13.00
C ILE A 635 13.85 5.37 -11.59
N ILE A 636 14.64 4.36 -11.25
CA ILE A 636 14.55 3.66 -9.97
C ILE A 636 15.66 4.12 -9.04
N MET A 637 15.33 4.90 -8.01
CA MET A 637 16.26 5.35 -6.97
C MET A 637 16.32 4.34 -5.82
N ASN A 638 17.51 3.78 -5.56
CA ASN A 638 17.76 2.90 -4.42
C ASN A 638 17.70 3.67 -3.09
N CYS A 639 17.54 2.93 -1.98
CA CYS A 639 17.83 3.49 -0.67
C CYS A 639 19.31 3.90 -0.56
N PRO A 640 19.64 4.92 0.26
CA PRO A 640 21.03 5.18 0.64
C PRO A 640 21.65 3.97 1.37
N ASP A 641 22.97 3.86 1.36
CA ASP A 641 23.71 2.81 2.07
C ASP A 641 24.16 3.22 3.48
N GLU A 642 25.07 2.45 4.11
CA GLU A 642 25.58 2.77 5.43
C GLU A 642 26.49 4.01 5.44
N MET A 643 27.30 4.19 4.40
CA MET A 643 28.25 5.30 4.27
C MET A 643 27.54 6.61 3.91
N ASP A 644 26.51 6.55 3.06
CA ASP A 644 25.60 7.66 2.80
C ASP A 644 25.02 8.23 4.12
N VAL A 645 24.43 7.37 4.95
CA VAL A 645 23.79 7.79 6.20
C VAL A 645 24.83 8.19 7.24
N LYS A 646 26.01 7.56 7.27
CA LYS A 646 27.16 7.96 8.10
C LYS A 646 27.63 9.38 7.74
N ALA A 647 27.69 9.72 6.45
CA ALA A 647 28.02 11.08 5.99
C ALA A 647 26.93 12.10 6.32
N MET A 648 25.64 11.75 6.19
CA MET A 648 24.53 12.59 6.66
C MET A 648 24.64 12.87 8.17
N CYS A 649 24.94 11.83 8.97
CA CYS A 649 25.20 11.97 10.42
C CYS A 649 26.40 12.87 10.72
N ALA A 650 27.52 12.68 10.01
CA ALA A 650 28.72 13.48 10.19
C ALA A 650 28.44 14.97 9.92
N TRP A 651 27.77 15.29 8.82
CA TRP A 651 27.35 16.65 8.47
C TRP A 651 26.34 17.24 9.47
N MET A 652 25.30 16.49 9.85
CA MET A 652 24.29 16.91 10.83
C MET A 652 24.87 17.19 12.22
N LYS A 653 26.06 16.66 12.54
CA LYS A 653 26.79 16.88 13.80
C LYS A 653 28.15 17.56 13.61
N ARG A 654 28.42 18.18 12.45
CA ARG A 654 29.72 18.82 12.11
C ARG A 654 30.23 19.89 13.08
N ARG A 655 29.33 20.46 13.89
CA ARG A 655 29.64 21.46 14.94
C ARG A 655 29.72 20.88 16.36
N VAL A 656 29.89 19.56 16.49
CA VAL A 656 29.91 18.83 17.78
C VAL A 656 31.21 18.02 17.88
N LYS A 657 31.76 17.84 19.10
CA LYS A 657 32.99 17.08 19.33
C LYS A 657 32.95 15.66 18.71
N PRO A 658 34.07 15.13 18.20
CA PRO A 658 34.15 13.81 17.56
C PRO A 658 33.49 12.66 18.35
N ASP A 659 33.71 12.59 19.67
CA ASP A 659 33.09 11.56 20.53
C ASP A 659 31.56 11.55 20.45
N LYS A 660 30.95 12.74 20.41
CA LYS A 660 29.49 12.92 20.35
C LYS A 660 28.94 12.80 18.93
N GLN A 661 29.76 13.04 17.90
CA GLN A 661 29.45 12.66 16.52
C GLN A 661 29.40 11.13 16.41
N ALA A 662 30.39 10.41 16.96
CA ALA A 662 30.44 8.95 16.98
C ALA A 662 29.33 8.32 17.85
N GLU A 663 28.99 8.92 18.99
CA GLU A 663 27.84 8.50 19.82
C GLU A 663 26.50 8.64 19.07
N TYR A 664 26.32 9.74 18.32
CA TYR A 664 25.14 9.91 17.47
C TYR A 664 25.11 8.88 16.34
N TRP A 665 26.25 8.63 15.68
CA TRP A 665 26.35 7.60 14.65
C TRP A 665 25.95 6.21 15.17
N ARG A 666 26.50 5.75 16.31
CA ARG A 666 26.15 4.44 16.91
C ARG A 666 24.65 4.29 17.19
N THR A 667 23.95 5.39 17.52
CA THR A 667 22.49 5.39 17.69
C THR A 667 21.77 5.23 16.35
N VAL A 668 22.15 5.99 15.32
CA VAL A 668 21.54 5.88 13.98
C VAL A 668 21.84 4.53 13.33
N GLU A 669 23.06 4.02 13.46
CA GLU A 669 23.50 2.68 13.04
C GLU A 669 22.62 1.58 13.69
N LYS A 670 22.37 1.68 15.00
CA LYS A 670 21.45 0.81 15.74
C LYS A 670 19.99 0.90 15.25
N HIS A 671 19.55 2.07 14.78
CA HIS A 671 18.22 2.26 14.18
C HIS A 671 18.15 1.62 12.79
N MET A 672 19.16 1.86 11.94
CA MET A 672 19.31 1.24 10.63
C MET A 672 19.33 -0.29 10.71
N LYS A 673 20.00 -0.86 11.72
CA LYS A 673 20.02 -2.31 11.96
C LYS A 673 18.65 -2.91 12.33
N LYS A 674 17.61 -2.09 12.59
CA LYS A 674 16.23 -2.55 12.84
C LYS A 674 15.17 -2.06 11.85
N VAL A 675 15.33 -0.86 11.26
CA VAL A 675 14.35 -0.27 10.30
C VAL A 675 14.97 0.20 8.98
N GLY A 676 16.23 -0.16 8.73
CA GLY A 676 16.99 0.10 7.50
C GLY A 676 17.44 1.55 7.30
N PRO A 677 18.22 1.82 6.23
CA PRO A 677 18.67 3.15 5.85
C PRO A 677 17.51 3.97 5.24
N ILE A 678 16.55 4.36 6.07
CA ILE A 678 15.44 5.25 5.70
C ILE A 678 15.56 6.53 6.54
N PRO A 679 16.22 7.59 6.03
CA PRO A 679 16.41 8.88 6.69
C PRO A 679 15.23 9.40 7.53
N ARG A 680 13.99 9.29 7.01
CA ARG A 680 12.75 9.65 7.74
C ARG A 680 12.60 9.02 9.13
N HIS A 681 13.15 7.82 9.35
CA HIS A 681 12.85 6.97 10.51
C HIS A 681 14.05 6.62 11.39
N ILE A 682 15.24 7.19 11.14
CA ILE A 682 16.48 6.80 11.82
C ILE A 682 17.17 7.94 12.57
N PHE A 683 17.00 9.19 12.12
CA PHE A 683 17.67 10.36 12.72
C PHE A 683 16.96 10.95 13.95
N ASP A 684 15.67 10.62 14.15
CA ASP A 684 14.80 11.10 15.23
C ASP A 684 14.16 9.91 15.98
N GLU A 685 14.17 9.98 17.31
CA GLU A 685 13.72 8.88 18.19
C GLU A 685 12.20 8.67 18.15
N ASP A 686 11.40 9.74 17.98
CA ASP A 686 9.94 9.64 17.94
C ASP A 686 9.50 8.97 16.63
N GLU A 687 10.12 9.33 15.51
CA GLU A 687 9.87 8.69 14.20
C GLU A 687 10.41 7.26 14.13
N TYR A 688 11.55 6.98 14.76
CA TYR A 688 12.07 5.61 14.92
C TYR A 688 11.14 4.73 15.77
N GLY A 689 10.62 5.26 16.88
CA GLY A 689 9.64 4.59 17.73
C GLY A 689 8.35 4.25 16.96
N LYS A 690 7.77 5.23 16.25
CA LYS A 690 6.60 5.03 15.37
C LYS A 690 6.87 3.98 14.30
N ARG A 691 8.00 4.07 13.57
CA ARG A 691 8.35 3.10 12.52
C ARG A 691 8.53 1.70 13.09
N THR A 692 9.13 1.57 14.27
CA THR A 692 9.28 0.27 14.96
C THR A 692 7.91 -0.33 15.31
N GLN A 693 6.96 0.47 15.79
CA GLN A 693 5.58 0.00 16.05
C GLN A 693 4.85 -0.42 14.76
N ASP A 694 4.94 0.36 13.69
CA ASP A 694 4.35 0.02 12.39
C ASP A 694 4.94 -1.28 11.81
N VAL A 695 6.26 -1.48 11.93
CA VAL A 695 6.98 -2.68 11.48
C VAL A 695 6.58 -3.91 12.30
N MET A 696 6.49 -3.78 13.61
CA MET A 696 6.04 -4.88 14.48
C MET A 696 4.55 -5.21 14.26
N ARG A 697 3.71 -4.21 13.91
CA ARG A 697 2.34 -4.43 13.46
C ARG A 697 2.32 -5.24 12.15
N ALA A 698 3.10 -4.84 11.15
CA ALA A 698 3.22 -5.56 9.88
C ALA A 698 3.63 -7.04 10.07
N LEU A 699 4.68 -7.31 10.86
CA LEU A 699 5.11 -8.67 11.21
C LEU A 699 4.06 -9.47 12.01
N GLY A 700 3.16 -8.79 12.72
CA GLY A 700 2.03 -9.39 13.43
C GLY A 700 0.91 -9.87 12.48
N TRP A 701 0.65 -9.13 11.40
CA TRP A 701 -0.44 -9.45 10.47
C TRP A 701 -0.13 -10.61 9.52
N ILE A 702 1.16 -10.88 9.23
CA ILE A 702 1.58 -12.06 8.43
C ILE A 702 1.07 -13.39 9.03
N ASN A 703 0.75 -13.44 10.32
CA ASN A 703 0.21 -14.62 11.00
C ASN A 703 -1.33 -14.79 10.82
N ILE A 704 -1.99 -13.95 10.02
CA ILE A 704 -3.46 -13.87 9.90
C ILE A 704 -3.91 -14.31 8.49
N GLY A 705 -4.09 -15.61 8.30
CA GLY A 705 -4.75 -16.19 7.12
C GLY A 705 -4.01 -15.97 5.80
N ASP A 706 -4.77 -15.81 4.71
CA ASP A 706 -4.29 -15.78 3.32
C ASP A 706 -3.24 -14.70 3.00
N GLN A 707 -3.02 -13.71 3.87
CA GLN A 707 -2.15 -12.56 3.60
C GLN A 707 -0.69 -12.93 3.35
N GLY A 708 -0.22 -14.10 3.78
CA GLY A 708 1.12 -14.61 3.42
C GLY A 708 1.34 -14.68 1.90
N LYS A 709 0.29 -15.00 1.13
CA LYS A 709 0.33 -15.18 -0.34
C LYS A 709 0.68 -13.89 -1.10
N TYR A 710 0.49 -12.71 -0.50
CA TYR A 710 0.90 -11.43 -1.10
C TYR A 710 2.42 -11.26 -1.24
N PHE A 711 3.21 -12.13 -0.60
CA PHE A 711 4.66 -12.14 -0.72
C PHE A 711 5.19 -13.08 -1.83
N THR A 712 4.35 -13.91 -2.47
CA THR A 712 4.81 -14.97 -3.41
C THR A 712 4.33 -14.84 -4.85
N LEU A 713 3.38 -13.96 -5.16
CA LEU A 713 2.82 -13.87 -6.51
C LEU A 713 3.84 -13.35 -7.55
N ARG A 714 4.11 -14.17 -8.57
CA ARG A 714 5.08 -13.93 -9.65
C ARG A 714 4.50 -13.04 -10.77
N GLY A 715 5.37 -12.24 -11.41
CA GLY A 715 5.20 -11.89 -12.84
C GLY A 715 5.02 -10.42 -13.21
N SER A 716 4.43 -9.58 -12.35
CA SER A 716 4.24 -8.14 -12.64
C SER A 716 4.09 -7.25 -11.40
N ASN A 717 3.54 -7.79 -10.31
CA ASN A 717 2.97 -7.00 -9.21
C ASN A 717 3.94 -6.82 -8.04
N LEU A 718 5.17 -6.41 -8.33
CA LEU A 718 6.19 -6.18 -7.30
C LEU A 718 5.82 -4.94 -6.47
N TRP A 719 5.37 -5.18 -5.22
CA TRP A 719 5.11 -4.19 -4.15
C TRP A 719 3.76 -3.43 -4.28
N TYR A 720 2.66 -4.00 -3.78
CA TYR A 720 1.40 -3.26 -3.61
C TYR A 720 1.39 -2.39 -2.34
N SER A 721 0.98 -1.12 -2.47
CA SER A 721 1.02 -0.08 -1.42
C SER A 721 -0.20 -0.04 -0.48
N GLU A 722 -1.26 -0.77 -0.80
CA GLU A 722 -2.46 -0.83 0.05
C GLU A 722 -2.22 -1.68 1.32
N ASP A 723 -1.17 -2.51 1.32
CA ASP A 723 -0.84 -3.44 2.39
C ASP A 723 0.45 -3.07 3.19
N LEU A 724 0.61 -3.73 4.33
CA LEU A 724 1.69 -3.64 5.31
C LEU A 724 3.08 -4.03 4.78
N SER A 725 3.16 -4.73 3.64
CA SER A 725 4.41 -5.14 2.98
C SER A 725 5.46 -4.00 2.85
N HIS A 726 5.04 -2.79 2.49
CA HIS A 726 5.91 -1.60 2.36
C HIS A 726 6.59 -1.17 3.68
N LYS A 727 6.15 -1.68 4.82
CA LYS A 727 6.83 -1.49 6.12
C LYS A 727 8.07 -2.37 6.26
N LEU A 728 8.18 -3.47 5.49
CA LEU A 728 9.17 -4.54 5.65
C LEU A 728 10.15 -4.66 4.47
N VAL A 729 9.70 -4.36 3.24
CA VAL A 729 10.52 -4.44 2.01
C VAL A 729 10.78 -3.07 1.37
N LYS A 730 11.98 -2.90 0.82
CA LYS A 730 12.47 -1.75 0.06
C LYS A 730 12.55 -2.06 -1.43
N ILE A 731 12.45 -1.01 -2.23
CA ILE A 731 12.71 -1.03 -3.68
C ILE A 731 14.23 -1.06 -3.89
N VAL A 732 14.68 -1.97 -4.76
CA VAL A 732 16.06 -2.06 -5.27
C VAL A 732 16.00 -2.10 -6.79
N ARG A 733 16.88 -1.34 -7.44
CA ARG A 733 17.01 -1.26 -8.90
C ARG A 733 17.56 -2.56 -9.46
N VAL A 734 16.84 -3.14 -10.42
CA VAL A 734 17.23 -4.35 -11.17
C VAL A 734 17.32 -4.00 -12.65
N ARG A 735 18.13 -4.74 -13.40
CA ARG A 735 18.25 -4.58 -14.84
C ARG A 735 18.55 -5.93 -15.50
N GLU A 736 17.51 -6.57 -15.98
CA GLU A 736 17.62 -7.61 -17.01
C GLU A 736 17.85 -6.91 -18.38
N ASP A 737 18.31 -7.63 -19.39
CA ASP A 737 19.06 -7.07 -20.55
C ASP A 737 18.26 -6.15 -21.49
N GLY A 738 17.99 -4.92 -21.05
CA GLY A 738 17.21 -3.92 -21.79
C GLY A 738 17.56 -2.46 -21.49
N PRO A 739 16.98 -1.49 -22.22
CA PRO A 739 17.26 -0.07 -22.09
C PRO A 739 16.51 0.62 -20.92
N PHE A 740 15.46 0.00 -20.40
CA PHE A 740 14.63 0.53 -19.31
C PHE A 740 15.19 0.17 -17.93
N GLU A 741 14.83 0.95 -16.90
CA GLU A 741 15.13 0.60 -15.50
C GLU A 741 13.91 -0.09 -14.88
N ASP A 742 14.13 -1.23 -14.23
CA ASP A 742 13.11 -1.95 -13.46
C ASP A 742 13.54 -2.13 -12.00
N PHE A 743 12.68 -2.72 -11.17
CA PHE A 743 12.95 -2.89 -9.75
C PHE A 743 12.50 -4.22 -9.20
N SER A 744 12.99 -4.55 -8.01
CA SER A 744 12.53 -5.70 -7.24
C SER A 744 12.58 -5.41 -5.76
N ASN A 745 11.94 -6.29 -4.99
CA ASN A 745 11.78 -6.14 -3.56
C ASN A 745 12.89 -6.85 -2.81
N ALA A 746 13.58 -6.12 -1.95
CA ALA A 746 14.50 -6.69 -0.95
C ALA A 746 13.99 -6.36 0.46
N PRO A 747 14.32 -7.14 1.50
CA PRO A 747 14.18 -6.72 2.88
C PRO A 747 14.84 -5.37 3.13
N ILE A 748 14.18 -4.53 3.92
CA ILE A 748 14.69 -3.20 4.30
C ILE A 748 16.09 -3.31 4.95
N CYS A 749 16.24 -4.27 5.87
CA CYS A 749 17.50 -4.73 6.45
C CYS A 749 17.37 -6.20 6.86
N ASP A 750 18.50 -6.88 7.10
CA ASP A 750 18.55 -8.32 7.41
C ASP A 750 17.70 -8.71 8.63
N TYR A 751 17.64 -7.83 9.63
CA TYR A 751 16.81 -8.03 10.82
C TYR A 751 15.34 -8.23 10.47
N LEU A 752 14.80 -7.40 9.58
CA LEU A 752 13.42 -7.53 9.11
C LEU A 752 13.26 -8.64 8.07
N GLY A 753 14.28 -8.92 7.25
CA GLY A 753 14.25 -10.04 6.31
C GLY A 753 14.09 -11.38 7.03
N VAL A 754 14.94 -11.65 8.02
CA VAL A 754 14.90 -12.90 8.79
C VAL A 754 13.62 -13.00 9.63
N LEU A 755 13.16 -11.90 10.23
CA LEU A 755 11.87 -11.88 10.93
C LEU A 755 10.69 -12.16 10.00
N THR A 756 10.63 -11.49 8.84
CA THR A 756 9.57 -11.69 7.83
C THR A 756 9.57 -13.14 7.33
N LEU A 757 10.74 -13.69 6.99
CA LEU A 757 10.87 -15.07 6.53
C LEU A 757 10.46 -16.09 7.61
N SER A 758 10.83 -15.88 8.88
CA SER A 758 10.41 -16.73 10.01
C SER A 758 8.90 -16.68 10.32
N ARG A 759 8.19 -15.64 9.86
CA ARG A 759 6.73 -15.51 9.94
C ARG A 759 6.07 -16.18 8.75
N LEU A 760 6.56 -15.91 7.54
CA LEU A 760 6.10 -16.55 6.31
C LEU A 760 6.29 -18.07 6.33
N ALA A 761 7.35 -18.57 6.97
CA ALA A 761 7.61 -19.99 7.21
C ALA A 761 6.58 -20.74 8.09
N LYS A 762 5.51 -20.07 8.53
CA LYS A 762 4.39 -20.65 9.29
C LYS A 762 3.04 -20.54 8.56
N VAL A 763 3.00 -19.90 7.39
CA VAL A 763 1.76 -19.63 6.62
C VAL A 763 1.88 -19.89 5.11
N LEU A 764 3.10 -20.07 4.59
CA LEU A 764 3.39 -20.44 3.21
C LEU A 764 3.77 -21.91 3.09
N SER A 765 3.59 -22.48 1.88
CA SER A 765 4.21 -23.77 1.54
C SER A 765 5.73 -23.66 1.48
N VAL A 766 6.44 -24.78 1.58
CA VAL A 766 7.91 -24.77 1.42
C VAL A 766 8.30 -24.32 0.00
N HIS A 767 7.49 -24.63 -1.00
CA HIS A 767 7.69 -24.21 -2.39
C HIS A 767 7.54 -22.69 -2.56
N ASP A 768 6.50 -22.09 -2.00
CA ASP A 768 6.31 -20.63 -1.93
C ASP A 768 7.53 -19.92 -1.32
N ILE A 769 8.05 -20.45 -0.20
CA ILE A 769 9.22 -19.92 0.50
C ILE A 769 10.48 -20.04 -0.39
N LEU A 770 10.66 -21.17 -1.06
CA LEU A 770 11.76 -21.38 -2.00
C LEU A 770 11.69 -20.42 -3.18
N PHE A 771 10.52 -20.21 -3.78
CA PHE A 771 10.33 -19.24 -4.87
C PHE A 771 10.60 -17.80 -4.41
N LEU A 772 10.15 -17.41 -3.21
CA LEU A 772 10.44 -16.11 -2.62
C LEU A 772 11.96 -15.90 -2.44
N VAL A 773 12.68 -16.88 -1.90
CA VAL A 773 14.13 -16.80 -1.71
C VAL A 773 14.89 -16.78 -3.04
N LEU A 774 14.45 -17.55 -4.05
CA LEU A 774 15.01 -17.52 -5.39
C LEU A 774 14.76 -16.17 -6.09
N GLY A 775 13.59 -15.56 -5.91
CA GLY A 775 13.29 -14.21 -6.41
C GLY A 775 14.20 -13.12 -5.83
N MET A 776 14.67 -13.29 -4.59
CA MET A 776 15.63 -12.36 -3.96
C MET A 776 17.06 -12.47 -4.52
N LYS A 777 17.39 -13.50 -5.33
CA LYS A 777 18.76 -13.80 -5.79
C LYS A 777 19.47 -12.64 -6.49
N ASN A 778 18.75 -11.91 -7.35
CA ASN A 778 19.32 -10.82 -8.15
C ASN A 778 19.30 -9.47 -7.41
N VAL A 779 18.81 -9.43 -6.17
CA VAL A 779 18.37 -8.22 -5.46
C VAL A 779 19.08 -8.03 -4.11
N ILE A 780 19.62 -9.11 -3.55
CA ILE A 780 20.31 -9.15 -2.25
C ILE A 780 21.76 -9.58 -2.44
N GLN A 781 22.68 -9.02 -1.65
CA GLN A 781 24.07 -9.47 -1.62
C GLN A 781 24.16 -10.99 -1.32
N PRO A 782 25.01 -11.76 -2.03
CA PRO A 782 25.10 -13.21 -1.83
C PRO A 782 25.35 -13.65 -0.38
N ALA A 783 26.06 -12.84 0.42
CA ALA A 783 26.30 -13.11 1.84
C ALA A 783 25.01 -13.13 2.69
N ALA A 784 24.08 -12.20 2.44
CA ALA A 784 22.78 -12.19 3.12
C ALA A 784 21.81 -13.22 2.51
N LEU A 785 21.89 -13.47 1.19
CA LEU A 785 21.08 -14.48 0.50
C LEU A 785 21.27 -15.89 1.09
N LYS A 786 22.50 -16.27 1.47
CA LYS A 786 22.82 -17.54 2.15
C LYS A 786 21.92 -17.83 3.35
N LYS A 787 21.64 -16.82 4.19
CA LYS A 787 20.81 -17.00 5.39
C LYS A 787 19.37 -17.31 5.05
N TYR A 788 18.82 -16.65 4.04
CA TYR A 788 17.48 -16.92 3.55
C TYR A 788 17.42 -18.29 2.86
N ALA A 789 18.48 -18.67 2.14
CA ALA A 789 18.60 -20.00 1.53
C ALA A 789 18.59 -21.16 2.54
N LEU A 790 18.88 -20.95 3.83
CA LEU A 790 18.77 -22.02 4.84
C LEU A 790 17.35 -22.58 4.99
N THR A 791 16.28 -21.85 4.60
CA THR A 791 14.91 -22.39 4.66
C THR A 791 14.66 -23.55 3.69
N VAL A 792 15.61 -23.89 2.80
CA VAL A 792 15.59 -25.17 2.06
C VAL A 792 15.50 -26.39 2.98
N PHE A 793 16.02 -26.29 4.23
CA PHE A 793 15.97 -27.37 5.21
C PHE A 793 14.56 -27.64 5.77
N LEU A 794 13.56 -26.79 5.44
CA LEU A 794 12.15 -27.07 5.70
C LEU A 794 11.55 -28.08 4.71
N SER A 795 12.21 -28.36 3.58
CA SER A 795 11.76 -29.37 2.60
C SER A 795 12.29 -30.75 2.98
N VAL A 796 11.36 -31.71 3.09
CA VAL A 796 11.70 -33.12 3.29
C VAL A 796 12.40 -33.70 2.05
N GLU A 797 12.05 -33.27 0.85
CA GLU A 797 12.69 -33.67 -0.42
C GLU A 797 14.15 -33.22 -0.48
N PHE A 798 14.43 -32.00 -0.04
CA PHE A 798 15.78 -31.46 0.05
C PHE A 798 16.61 -32.25 1.07
N VAL A 799 16.11 -32.38 2.30
CA VAL A 799 16.87 -33.04 3.37
C VAL A 799 17.06 -34.54 3.10
N THR A 800 16.02 -35.26 2.64
CA THR A 800 16.14 -36.68 2.24
C THR A 800 16.99 -36.91 0.99
N SER A 801 17.34 -35.86 0.25
CA SER A 801 18.30 -35.93 -0.85
C SER A 801 19.73 -35.62 -0.38
N ILE A 802 19.99 -34.55 0.38
CA ILE A 802 21.37 -34.24 0.83
C ILE A 802 21.96 -35.35 1.72
N VAL A 803 21.14 -36.07 2.51
CA VAL A 803 21.64 -37.13 3.42
C VAL A 803 22.22 -38.35 2.72
N LYS A 804 22.05 -38.46 1.40
CA LYS A 804 22.67 -39.50 0.55
C LYS A 804 24.09 -39.12 0.12
N ASP A 805 24.36 -37.81 0.03
CA ASP A 805 25.61 -37.24 -0.47
C ASP A 805 26.45 -36.54 0.63
N LEU A 806 25.91 -36.41 1.85
CA LEU A 806 26.63 -35.92 3.03
C LEU A 806 27.80 -36.84 3.37
N LYS A 807 29.02 -36.27 3.40
CA LYS A 807 30.25 -36.99 3.73
C LYS A 807 30.91 -36.37 4.95
N GLU A 808 31.28 -37.20 5.92
CA GLU A 808 32.05 -36.73 7.07
C GLU A 808 33.48 -36.34 6.64
N LEU A 809 33.98 -35.23 7.17
CA LEU A 809 35.38 -34.82 7.07
C LEU A 809 36.19 -35.70 8.02
N LYS A 810 37.34 -36.22 7.57
CA LYS A 810 38.14 -37.16 8.38
C LYS A 810 38.64 -36.49 9.67
N PRO A 811 38.24 -36.95 10.87
CA PRO A 811 38.66 -36.35 12.14
C PRO A 811 40.17 -36.48 12.40
N PRO A 812 40.74 -35.65 13.29
CA PRO A 812 42.17 -35.65 13.60
C PRO A 812 42.59 -36.87 14.44
N SER A 813 41.65 -37.47 15.17
CA SER A 813 41.81 -38.74 15.87
C SER A 813 41.26 -39.90 15.02
N PRO A 814 41.88 -41.10 15.05
CA PRO A 814 41.39 -42.25 14.29
C PRO A 814 40.14 -42.87 14.92
N SER A 815 38.97 -42.33 14.60
CA SER A 815 37.66 -42.94 14.83
C SER A 815 37.07 -43.50 13.53
N GLU A 816 36.14 -44.44 13.64
CA GLU A 816 35.31 -44.84 12.49
C GLU A 816 34.43 -43.66 12.02
N PRO A 817 34.14 -43.54 10.70
CA PRO A 817 33.26 -42.49 10.20
C PRO A 817 31.85 -42.60 10.79
N ARG A 818 31.35 -41.49 11.37
CA ARG A 818 30.09 -41.43 12.09
C ARG A 818 29.00 -40.87 11.18
N SER A 819 27.93 -41.64 10.93
CA SER A 819 26.74 -41.14 10.24
C SER A 819 26.14 -39.91 10.94
N SER A 820 25.77 -38.90 10.15
CA SER A 820 25.08 -37.71 10.67
C SER A 820 23.73 -38.10 11.29
N VAL A 821 23.26 -37.33 12.27
CA VAL A 821 21.93 -37.47 12.85
C VAL A 821 20.83 -37.40 11.76
N LEU A 822 21.04 -36.63 10.68
CA LEU A 822 20.11 -36.55 9.56
C LEU A 822 20.14 -37.79 8.66
N THR A 823 21.30 -38.45 8.51
CA THR A 823 21.40 -39.73 7.79
C THR A 823 20.73 -40.85 8.58
N LEU A 824 20.79 -40.80 9.92
CA LEU A 824 20.16 -41.78 10.81
C LEU A 824 18.66 -41.51 11.02
N ASN A 825 18.23 -40.26 10.97
CA ASN A 825 16.83 -39.85 11.04
C ASN A 825 16.55 -38.69 10.04
N PRO A 826 16.26 -39.01 8.77
CA PRO A 826 15.93 -38.00 7.75
C PRO A 826 14.66 -37.20 8.07
N HIS A 827 13.76 -37.75 8.89
CA HIS A 827 12.57 -37.05 9.38
C HIS A 827 12.85 -36.09 10.55
N GLY A 828 14.08 -36.06 11.07
CA GLY A 828 14.55 -35.11 12.08
C GLY A 828 14.74 -33.67 11.56
N TYR A 829 14.50 -33.42 10.27
CA TYR A 829 14.56 -32.09 9.65
C TYR A 829 13.61 -31.07 10.36
N PRO A 830 13.94 -29.76 10.32
CA PRO A 830 13.12 -28.73 10.94
C PRO A 830 11.83 -28.47 10.15
N THR A 831 10.72 -28.31 10.85
CA THR A 831 9.38 -28.03 10.27
C THR A 831 8.90 -26.60 10.50
N GLU A 832 9.60 -25.84 11.35
CA GLU A 832 9.35 -24.41 11.55
C GLU A 832 10.68 -23.64 11.46
N ALA A 833 10.60 -22.35 11.14
CA ALA A 833 11.72 -21.42 11.31
C ALA A 833 11.45 -20.40 12.43
N ALA A 834 12.52 -19.95 13.09
CA ALA A 834 12.50 -18.92 14.13
C ALA A 834 13.69 -17.97 13.98
N ALA A 835 13.43 -16.67 14.09
CA ALA A 835 14.47 -15.65 14.09
C ALA A 835 15.13 -15.54 15.48
N ILE A 836 16.47 -15.54 15.55
CA ILE A 836 17.20 -15.25 16.79
C ILE A 836 17.90 -13.90 16.71
N THR A 837 17.67 -13.06 17.73
CA THR A 837 18.19 -11.69 17.82
C THR A 837 19.47 -11.62 18.64
N GLU A 838 20.23 -10.52 18.57
CA GLU A 838 21.48 -10.38 19.35
C GLU A 838 21.26 -10.65 20.86
N PRO A 839 22.13 -11.42 21.54
CA PRO A 839 21.96 -11.83 22.94
C PRO A 839 21.69 -10.67 23.90
N LYS A 840 22.34 -9.52 23.67
CA LYS A 840 22.18 -8.26 24.43
C LYS A 840 20.76 -7.65 24.43
N PHE A 841 19.83 -8.17 23.63
CA PHE A 841 18.42 -7.75 23.62
C PHE A 841 17.46 -8.77 24.27
N ILE A 842 17.96 -9.94 24.67
CA ILE A 842 17.18 -11.00 25.31
C ILE A 842 16.95 -10.62 26.77
N LYS A 843 15.69 -10.61 27.21
CA LYS A 843 15.31 -10.29 28.59
C LYS A 843 15.19 -11.52 29.49
N ARG A 844 14.93 -12.68 28.89
CA ARG A 844 14.80 -14.01 29.51
C ARG A 844 15.12 -15.06 28.44
N PRO A 845 15.79 -16.17 28.76
CA PRO A 845 15.92 -17.30 27.86
C PRO A 845 14.54 -17.85 27.43
N GLN A 846 14.53 -18.60 26.34
CA GLN A 846 13.36 -19.29 25.82
C GLN A 846 13.50 -20.82 25.96
N GLU A 847 12.38 -21.54 25.90
CA GLU A 847 12.36 -22.99 25.82
C GLU A 847 13.07 -23.48 24.53
N LEU A 848 13.98 -24.45 24.66
CA LEU A 848 14.64 -25.08 23.51
C LEU A 848 13.64 -25.97 22.77
N LYS A 849 13.50 -25.78 21.45
CA LYS A 849 12.59 -26.57 20.62
C LYS A 849 13.33 -27.38 19.56
N TYR A 850 13.06 -28.67 19.54
CA TYR A 850 13.51 -29.58 18.48
C TYR A 850 12.75 -29.31 17.18
N ARG A 851 13.38 -29.58 16.05
CA ARG A 851 12.83 -29.35 14.68
C ARG A 851 12.43 -27.90 14.38
N VAL A 852 13.04 -26.92 15.06
CA VAL A 852 12.94 -25.49 14.73
C VAL A 852 14.28 -24.99 14.17
N LEU A 853 14.26 -24.41 12.98
CA LEU A 853 15.41 -23.77 12.33
C LEU A 853 15.60 -22.35 12.87
N TYR A 854 16.61 -22.17 13.70
CA TYR A 854 17.00 -20.88 14.28
C TYR A 854 17.95 -20.13 13.32
N ILE A 855 17.52 -18.97 12.82
CA ILE A 855 18.25 -18.14 11.85
C ILE A 855 18.66 -16.79 12.51
N PRO A 856 19.95 -16.40 12.51
CA PRO A 856 20.40 -15.16 13.16
C PRO A 856 20.06 -13.90 12.36
N THR A 857 19.36 -12.97 13.01
CA THR A 857 18.93 -11.67 12.44
C THR A 857 20.07 -10.66 12.22
N PHE A 858 21.32 -11.04 12.49
CA PHE A 858 22.49 -10.15 12.49
C PHE A 858 23.72 -10.86 11.91
N PRO A 859 24.63 -10.17 11.20
CA PRO A 859 25.70 -10.81 10.43
C PRO A 859 26.85 -11.36 11.29
N THR A 860 27.04 -10.86 12.52
CA THR A 860 28.15 -11.23 13.42
C THR A 860 27.80 -12.34 14.41
N PHE A 861 26.91 -13.26 14.04
CA PHE A 861 26.60 -14.44 14.85
C PHE A 861 27.73 -15.48 14.71
N PRO A 862 28.23 -16.09 15.79
CA PRO A 862 29.41 -16.95 15.73
C PRO A 862 29.12 -18.32 15.09
N LEU A 863 30.19 -18.93 14.57
CA LEU A 863 30.33 -20.35 14.21
C LEU A 863 29.49 -20.92 13.04
N VAL A 864 28.24 -20.50 12.83
CA VAL A 864 27.33 -21.06 11.80
C VAL A 864 26.37 -20.00 11.25
N ASP A 865 25.83 -20.20 10.04
CA ASP A 865 24.81 -19.30 9.46
C ASP A 865 23.40 -19.53 10.04
N GLY A 866 23.16 -20.68 10.67
CA GLY A 866 21.93 -21.07 11.36
C GLY A 866 22.01 -22.48 11.95
N PHE A 867 21.07 -22.88 12.78
CA PHE A 867 21.09 -24.21 13.44
C PHE A 867 19.70 -24.72 13.83
N PHE A 868 19.59 -26.01 14.15
CA PHE A 868 18.39 -26.63 14.74
C PHE A 868 18.77 -27.80 15.67
N PHE A 869 17.79 -28.31 16.43
CA PHE A 869 17.99 -29.43 17.33
C PHE A 869 17.22 -30.68 16.88
N VAL A 870 17.84 -31.85 17.02
CA VAL A 870 17.25 -33.18 16.78
C VAL A 870 17.39 -34.01 18.06
N ASP A 871 16.31 -34.67 18.50
CA ASP A 871 16.31 -35.44 19.76
C ASP A 871 16.69 -36.92 19.55
N SER A 872 16.18 -37.53 18.47
CA SER A 872 16.31 -38.96 18.17
C SER A 872 17.04 -39.21 16.83
N PRO A 873 17.95 -40.19 16.72
CA PRO A 873 18.29 -41.21 17.73
C PRO A 873 19.26 -40.72 18.83
N ARG A 874 19.78 -39.48 18.72
CA ARG A 874 20.70 -38.89 19.68
C ARG A 874 20.49 -37.37 19.73
N LYS A 875 20.51 -36.77 20.93
CA LYS A 875 20.39 -35.32 21.10
C LYS A 875 21.52 -34.60 20.38
N THR A 876 21.18 -33.82 19.36
CA THR A 876 22.14 -33.22 18.44
C THR A 876 21.78 -31.77 18.12
N LEU A 877 22.76 -30.87 18.24
CA LEU A 877 22.72 -29.56 17.59
C LEU A 877 23.23 -29.75 16.15
N VAL A 878 22.40 -29.44 15.16
CA VAL A 878 22.78 -29.44 13.75
C VAL A 878 23.06 -28.00 13.33
N GLY A 879 24.32 -27.68 13.05
CA GLY A 879 24.77 -26.37 12.61
C GLY A 879 24.96 -26.32 11.10
N LEU A 880 24.52 -25.25 10.44
CA LEU A 880 24.55 -25.08 8.99
C LEU A 880 25.45 -23.91 8.60
N GLN A 881 26.41 -24.12 7.71
CA GLN A 881 27.32 -23.07 7.22
C GLN A 881 27.42 -23.12 5.69
N MET A 882 26.92 -22.10 4.99
CA MET A 882 27.03 -21.95 3.55
C MET A 882 28.33 -21.25 3.15
N THR A 883 29.14 -21.86 2.29
CA THR A 883 30.43 -21.29 1.90
C THR A 883 30.83 -21.53 0.44
N THR A 884 31.83 -20.78 0.01
CA THR A 884 32.60 -20.96 -1.24
C THR A 884 34.08 -21.27 -0.95
N ALA A 885 34.51 -21.18 0.31
CA ALA A 885 35.88 -21.51 0.72
C ALA A 885 36.07 -23.03 0.90
N SER A 886 37.30 -23.50 0.70
CA SER A 886 37.70 -24.91 0.91
C SER A 886 38.16 -25.22 2.34
N ALA A 887 38.17 -24.22 3.23
CA ALA A 887 38.44 -24.37 4.66
C ALA A 887 37.71 -23.29 5.47
N HIS A 888 37.32 -23.64 6.69
CA HIS A 888 36.60 -22.87 7.69
C HIS A 888 37.12 -23.19 9.11
N ASN A 889 38.44 -23.11 9.32
CA ASN A 889 39.02 -23.18 10.66
C ASN A 889 38.37 -22.12 11.56
N THR A 890 37.99 -22.53 12.76
CA THR A 890 37.40 -21.67 13.81
C THR A 890 38.41 -21.41 14.92
N THR A 891 38.06 -20.55 15.88
CA THR A 891 38.89 -20.29 17.06
C THR A 891 38.21 -20.75 18.34
N ALA A 892 39.00 -21.06 19.37
CA ALA A 892 38.48 -21.43 20.69
C ALA A 892 37.61 -20.32 21.31
N SER A 893 37.87 -19.04 21.01
CA SER A 893 36.99 -17.93 21.42
C SER A 893 35.69 -17.88 20.63
N THR A 894 35.69 -18.17 19.32
CA THR A 894 34.45 -18.24 18.51
C THR A 894 33.53 -19.37 18.98
N VAL A 895 34.09 -20.55 19.29
CA VAL A 895 33.32 -21.68 19.82
C VAL A 895 32.84 -21.40 21.25
N ARG A 896 33.64 -20.70 22.08
CA ARG A 896 33.19 -20.24 23.41
C ARG A 896 32.00 -19.28 23.29
N GLN A 897 32.14 -18.23 22.48
CA GLN A 897 31.10 -17.24 22.27
C GLN A 897 29.78 -17.89 21.80
N PHE A 898 29.84 -18.86 20.89
CA PHE A 898 28.64 -19.60 20.48
C PHE A 898 27.98 -20.34 21.65
N LYS A 899 28.74 -20.97 22.56
CA LYS A 899 28.19 -21.63 23.76
C LYS A 899 27.58 -20.63 24.74
N ASP A 900 28.26 -19.50 24.99
CA ASP A 900 27.81 -18.44 25.90
C ASP A 900 26.53 -17.75 25.35
N ASP A 901 26.49 -17.55 24.03
CA ASP A 901 25.31 -17.07 23.30
C ASP A 901 24.16 -18.09 23.45
N MET A 902 24.39 -19.40 23.26
CA MET A 902 23.34 -20.43 23.47
C MET A 902 22.80 -20.45 24.90
N ALA A 903 23.65 -20.27 25.92
CA ALA A 903 23.23 -20.14 27.32
C ALA A 903 22.37 -18.89 27.57
N THR A 904 22.56 -17.84 26.77
CA THR A 904 21.73 -16.63 26.81
C THR A 904 20.41 -16.82 26.05
N TYR A 905 20.39 -17.65 25.00
CA TYR A 905 19.17 -17.98 24.26
C TYR A 905 18.25 -18.95 25.00
N PHE A 906 18.76 -20.05 25.55
CA PHE A 906 17.96 -21.21 25.94
C PHE A 906 18.02 -21.53 27.42
N ASP A 907 16.84 -21.75 28.03
CA ASP A 907 16.75 -22.16 29.43
C ASP A 907 17.30 -23.58 29.63
N GLY A 908 17.93 -23.83 30.78
CA GLY A 908 18.55 -25.13 31.11
C GLY A 908 19.74 -25.55 30.21
N TRP A 909 20.31 -24.65 29.39
CA TRP A 909 21.34 -25.00 28.39
C TRP A 909 22.56 -25.75 28.96
N ASP A 910 23.04 -25.37 30.16
CA ASP A 910 24.20 -25.99 30.81
C ASP A 910 23.94 -27.43 31.30
N GLU A 911 22.69 -27.89 31.28
CA GLU A 911 22.31 -29.28 31.50
C GLU A 911 22.03 -29.99 30.16
N LEU A 912 21.23 -29.36 29.30
CA LEU A 912 20.84 -29.89 27.99
C LEU A 912 22.04 -30.16 27.07
N SER A 913 23.11 -29.36 27.17
CA SER A 913 24.29 -29.46 26.29
C SER A 913 25.34 -30.49 26.73
N ARG A 914 25.23 -31.09 27.93
CA ARG A 914 26.24 -32.03 28.47
C ARG A 914 26.41 -33.28 27.59
N ASP A 915 25.28 -33.89 27.23
CA ASP A 915 25.21 -35.13 26.47
C ASP A 915 24.89 -34.92 24.98
N MET A 916 24.79 -33.67 24.55
CA MET A 916 24.46 -33.29 23.18
C MET A 916 25.69 -33.41 22.26
N SER A 917 25.58 -34.19 21.18
CA SER A 917 26.57 -34.14 20.09
C SER A 917 26.31 -32.93 19.18
N TRP A 918 27.33 -32.43 18.49
CA TRP A 918 27.14 -31.41 17.45
C TRP A 918 27.47 -32.01 16.08
N ASP A 919 26.60 -31.76 15.10
CA ASP A 919 26.79 -32.10 13.68
C ASP A 919 26.89 -30.77 12.91
N ILE A 920 28.08 -30.39 12.43
CA ILE A 920 28.28 -29.17 11.62
C ILE A 920 28.30 -29.55 10.14
N ILE A 921 27.42 -28.93 9.34
CA ILE A 921 27.25 -29.19 7.92
C ILE A 921 27.73 -27.99 7.10
N TYR A 922 28.86 -28.17 6.39
CA TYR A 922 29.40 -27.22 5.44
C TYR A 922 28.75 -27.44 4.06
N ILE A 923 28.02 -26.43 3.59
CA ILE A 923 27.25 -26.44 2.35
C ILE A 923 28.01 -25.59 1.33
N GLN A 924 28.66 -26.23 0.36
CA GLN A 924 29.47 -25.55 -0.65
C GLN A 924 28.69 -25.29 -1.95
N HIS A 925 29.00 -24.19 -2.65
CA HIS A 925 28.52 -23.95 -4.02
C HIS A 925 29.20 -24.90 -5.02
N ALA A 926 28.55 -25.22 -6.14
CA ALA A 926 29.07 -26.12 -7.20
C ALA A 926 30.54 -25.86 -7.57
N ASP A 927 30.88 -24.60 -7.82
CA ASP A 927 32.22 -24.17 -8.29
C ASP A 927 33.26 -24.03 -7.17
N SER A 928 32.89 -24.34 -5.92
CA SER A 928 33.81 -24.29 -4.79
C SER A 928 34.79 -25.46 -4.86
N LYS A 929 36.06 -25.22 -4.55
CA LYS A 929 36.98 -26.34 -4.29
C LYS A 929 36.44 -27.17 -3.09
N PRO A 930 36.25 -28.50 -3.24
CA PRO A 930 35.71 -29.34 -2.17
C PRO A 930 36.47 -29.23 -0.85
N MET A 931 35.73 -29.29 0.25
CA MET A 931 36.27 -29.33 1.60
C MET A 931 36.68 -30.77 1.94
N GLU A 932 37.98 -31.07 1.88
CA GLU A 932 38.52 -32.44 2.03
C GLU A 932 39.06 -32.77 3.44
N LYS A 933 39.26 -31.73 4.27
CA LYS A 933 39.97 -31.82 5.56
C LYS A 933 39.06 -31.41 6.71
N TRP A 934 39.34 -31.92 7.91
CA TRP A 934 38.76 -31.41 9.16
C TRP A 934 39.01 -29.91 9.32
N GLN A 935 38.01 -29.18 9.79
CA GLN A 935 38.15 -27.78 10.16
C GLN A 935 38.58 -27.71 11.63
N ARG A 936 39.70 -27.06 11.90
CA ARG A 936 40.34 -27.04 13.22
C ARG A 936 39.70 -25.98 14.12
N CYS A 937 39.77 -26.19 15.42
CA CYS A 937 39.60 -25.12 16.41
C CYS A 937 40.99 -24.67 16.87
N ASP A 938 41.44 -23.51 16.38
CA ASP A 938 42.76 -22.96 16.71
C ASP A 938 42.69 -22.10 18.00
N TYR A 939 43.76 -22.16 18.81
CA TYR A 939 43.91 -21.35 20.03
C TYR A 939 44.08 -19.86 19.69
N VAL A 940 43.53 -18.95 20.51
CA VAL A 940 43.62 -17.49 20.25
C VAL A 940 45.07 -17.02 20.34
N ASN A 941 45.84 -17.58 21.26
CA ASN A 941 47.30 -17.46 21.30
C ASN A 941 47.92 -18.85 21.45
N SER A 942 48.52 -19.37 20.38
CA SER A 942 49.17 -20.68 20.36
C SER A 942 50.32 -20.83 21.38
N ARG A 943 50.88 -19.72 21.88
CA ARG A 943 51.93 -19.67 22.91
C ARG A 943 51.39 -19.56 24.34
N ASN A 944 50.14 -19.15 24.53
CA ASN A 944 49.53 -18.96 25.85
C ASN A 944 48.12 -19.55 25.87
N LYS A 945 48.04 -20.88 26.01
CA LYS A 945 46.81 -21.67 25.94
C LYS A 945 46.15 -21.75 27.31
N THR A 946 45.02 -21.06 27.50
CA THR A 946 44.23 -21.17 28.74
C THR A 946 43.56 -22.54 28.84
N ASP A 947 43.31 -23.04 30.05
CA ASP A 947 42.67 -24.36 30.23
C ASP A 947 41.26 -24.41 29.63
N ALA A 948 40.49 -23.33 29.78
CA ALA A 948 39.19 -23.16 29.13
C ALA A 948 39.27 -23.04 27.58
N GLU A 949 40.45 -22.85 26.97
CA GLU A 949 40.62 -23.07 25.51
C GLU A 949 40.93 -24.54 25.21
N LYS A 950 41.77 -25.20 26.03
CA LYS A 950 42.10 -26.62 25.87
C LYS A 950 40.83 -27.49 25.93
N GLU A 951 39.93 -27.21 26.87
CA GLU A 951 38.61 -27.85 26.98
C GLU A 951 37.75 -27.66 25.73
N ILE A 952 37.79 -26.48 25.11
CA ILE A 952 37.00 -26.15 23.92
C ILE A 952 37.58 -26.80 22.66
N VAL A 953 38.90 -26.85 22.53
CA VAL A 953 39.57 -27.58 21.44
C VAL A 953 39.35 -29.09 21.59
N ALA A 954 39.44 -29.64 22.81
CA ALA A 954 39.11 -31.05 23.07
C ALA A 954 37.63 -31.38 22.84
N PHE A 955 36.71 -30.46 23.17
CA PHE A 955 35.30 -30.57 22.82
C PHE A 955 35.09 -30.57 21.31
N TRP A 956 35.77 -29.68 20.58
CA TRP A 956 35.68 -29.59 19.12
C TRP A 956 36.19 -30.85 18.43
N ASP A 957 37.38 -31.33 18.79
CA ASP A 957 37.99 -32.51 18.16
C ASP A 957 37.41 -33.85 18.66
N GLY A 958 36.56 -33.84 19.70
CA GLY A 958 36.02 -35.05 20.34
C GLY A 958 34.49 -35.18 20.45
N LYS A 959 33.71 -34.09 20.30
CA LYS A 959 32.22 -34.10 20.35
C LYS A 959 31.54 -33.43 19.15
N VAL A 960 32.28 -32.69 18.32
CA VAL A 960 31.74 -32.03 17.12
C VAL A 960 32.11 -32.85 15.89
N HIS A 961 31.11 -33.37 15.20
CA HIS A 961 31.26 -34.08 13.92
C HIS A 961 31.00 -33.12 12.77
N GLN A 962 31.77 -33.27 11.69
CA GLN A 962 31.81 -32.30 10.60
C GLN A 962 31.52 -32.98 9.26
N TYR A 963 30.57 -32.44 8.52
CA TYR A 963 30.11 -32.99 7.25
C TYR A 963 30.21 -31.94 6.16
N GLN A 964 30.48 -32.37 4.93
CA GLN A 964 30.42 -31.52 3.74
C GLN A 964 29.36 -32.02 2.76
N PHE A 965 28.76 -31.09 2.03
CA PHE A 965 27.88 -31.32 0.90
C PHE A 965 28.06 -30.21 -0.15
N VAL A 966 27.99 -30.55 -1.44
CA VAL A 966 28.16 -29.60 -2.55
C VAL A 966 26.85 -29.46 -3.32
N LEU A 967 26.29 -28.24 -3.35
CA LEU A 967 25.12 -27.87 -4.14
C LEU A 967 25.50 -27.77 -5.63
N THR A 968 25.41 -28.89 -6.35
CA THR A 968 25.57 -28.91 -7.82
C THR A 968 24.30 -28.42 -8.52
N ALA A 969 24.44 -27.91 -9.75
CA ALA A 969 23.29 -27.49 -10.56
C ALA A 969 22.31 -28.66 -10.81
N ASP A 970 22.83 -29.84 -11.12
CA ASP A 970 22.08 -31.10 -11.23
C ASP A 970 21.26 -31.44 -9.98
N PHE A 971 21.83 -31.23 -8.79
CA PHE A 971 21.12 -31.47 -7.54
C PHE A 971 19.94 -30.50 -7.40
N VAL A 972 20.18 -29.20 -7.65
CA VAL A 972 19.13 -28.17 -7.57
C VAL A 972 18.02 -28.44 -8.60
N ASN A 973 18.35 -28.84 -9.82
CA ASN A 973 17.38 -29.20 -10.85
C ASN A 973 16.55 -30.43 -10.45
N LYS A 974 17.19 -31.51 -9.97
CA LYS A 974 16.51 -32.73 -9.48
C LYS A 974 15.62 -32.49 -8.26
N ILE A 975 15.95 -31.49 -7.42
CA ILE A 975 15.03 -31.03 -6.37
C ILE A 975 13.87 -30.25 -6.98
N ARG A 976 14.12 -29.32 -7.91
CA ARG A 976 13.08 -28.52 -8.57
C ARG A 976 12.06 -29.41 -9.28
N GLU A 977 12.51 -30.40 -10.03
CA GLU A 977 11.68 -31.40 -10.73
C GLU A 977 10.80 -32.20 -9.75
N LYS A 978 11.36 -32.66 -8.62
CA LYS A 978 10.58 -33.35 -7.57
C LYS A 978 9.57 -32.43 -6.89
N CYS A 979 9.94 -31.17 -6.63
CA CYS A 979 9.02 -30.19 -6.09
C CYS A 979 7.88 -29.91 -7.08
N GLU A 980 8.18 -29.69 -8.36
CA GLU A 980 7.21 -29.49 -9.43
C GLU A 980 6.27 -30.70 -9.56
N TYR A 981 6.82 -31.93 -9.52
CA TYR A 981 6.04 -33.17 -9.52
C TYR A 981 5.14 -33.34 -8.28
N ASN A 982 5.68 -33.14 -7.07
CA ASN A 982 4.89 -33.24 -5.83
C ASN A 982 3.75 -32.20 -5.80
N ASN A 983 3.95 -30.98 -6.33
CA ASN A 983 2.85 -30.00 -6.44
C ASN A 983 1.74 -30.44 -7.41
N LEU A 984 2.06 -31.20 -8.45
CA LEU A 984 1.07 -31.79 -9.36
C LEU A 984 0.32 -32.97 -8.72
N VAL A 985 0.88 -33.61 -7.68
CA VAL A 985 0.27 -34.72 -6.93
C VAL A 985 -0.50 -34.24 -5.69
N GLU A 986 -0.09 -33.14 -5.05
CA GLU A 986 -0.80 -32.54 -3.90
C GLU A 986 -1.91 -31.53 -4.30
N ASN A 987 -2.04 -31.23 -5.59
CA ASN A 987 -3.12 -30.38 -6.15
C ASN A 987 -3.92 -31.10 -7.28
N GLY A 988 -3.73 -32.41 -7.43
CA GLY A 988 -4.57 -33.29 -8.25
C GLY A 988 -5.61 -34.04 -7.43
#